data_AF-Q20K00-F1
#
_entry.id   AF-Q20K00-F1
#
_cell.length_a   1.000
_cell.length_b   1.000
_cell.length_c   1.000
_cell.angle_alpha   90.00
_cell.angle_beta   90.00
_cell.angle_gamma   90.00
#
_symmetry.space_group_name_H-M   'P 1'
#
loop_
_entity.id
_entity.type
_entity.pdbx_description
1 polymer ?
#
loop_
_entity_poly.entity_id
_entity_poly.type
_entity_poly.pdbx_seq_one_letter_code
_entity_poly.pdbx_strand_id
1 'polypeptide(L)'
;MVVLDAFQKYLNHFNFTWYNLMVRPKKHLGQHFLTNRSVSRRIVDALRYRPGDTVLEIGSGKGILTEPLMELDIQLVTVEIDQESIRYLLDKWPDLKGSLIQDDFLKVDLQRICGRPFHIIGNFPYNISSQIFFRILEYRHLVTSVVCMVQKEVADRIASPPGSKEYGILSVLLRAYFDIESLFSVKPGSFFPPPQVTSGVIRLTRNQTETLPCDEALFFRVVKTLFNQRRKMIRNSIKSILLHLDNHDESEKTPRGAGRSRVHRTDQLDKGPAISDTMNSELTREYINELRTIIETKDDEAALDKLQDLHPADLAEIYVNLTIEEAKYLYLLLDPQRASDVLVELEEDDREKFLNALPSEVIASQFIHHMDSDDAADVIQDLDDDKKQEVLLHIDDVEQAGDIVDLLGYDEDSAGGLMAKELIRVNENWGVATCIREMRKQAKDLDEIYYIYVVNDENVLLGILSMKSLLLASASTKVKDIYDGEVRSVRTNTSSEEVAQIMEKYNLIVLPVTDSIGRLVGRITIDDVVDVIRDEAERDYQLASGITTDVETTDSPARLSRARLPWLIIGLVGGVIVAAVISRFEEDIKINPEMAFFIPLIGAMAGNVGIQSSAIIVQGIASNSLGLESTYQKLMKELLVALLNGFILAGLLFLYNYLFSHKLALTFTVSTSLFVVIIFASLFGTLIPLLLNKMKFDPALATGPFITTMNDIMGLMIYFLMGRVLYTIFV
;
A
#
# COMPACT_ATOMS: atom_id res chain seq x y z
N MET A 1 19.50 31.01 -13.83
CA MET A 1 19.84 29.59 -14.03
C MET A 1 19.02 28.68 -13.11
N VAL A 2 18.96 28.91 -11.80
CA VAL A 2 18.11 28.11 -10.87
C VAL A 2 16.60 28.32 -11.10
N VAL A 3 16.15 29.54 -11.43
CA VAL A 3 14.73 29.79 -11.80
C VAL A 3 14.40 29.17 -13.14
N LEU A 4 15.33 29.20 -14.12
CA LEU A 4 15.15 28.49 -15.39
C LEU A 4 15.17 26.97 -15.18
N ASP A 5 16.02 26.45 -14.30
CA ASP A 5 16.06 25.03 -13.95
C ASP A 5 14.83 24.61 -13.13
N ALA A 6 14.28 25.50 -12.30
CA ALA A 6 13.03 25.29 -11.56
C ALA A 6 11.81 25.40 -12.48
N PHE A 7 11.80 26.33 -13.45
CA PHE A 7 10.74 26.51 -14.44
C PHE A 7 10.80 25.45 -15.53
N GLN A 8 12.00 24.94 -15.84
CA GLN A 8 12.23 23.82 -16.74
C GLN A 8 12.01 22.50 -16.00
N LYS A 9 12.26 22.41 -14.69
CA LYS A 9 11.70 21.35 -13.83
C LYS A 9 10.19 21.47 -13.73
N TYR A 10 9.59 22.65 -13.70
CA TYR A 10 8.14 22.84 -13.65
C TYR A 10 7.49 22.52 -14.99
N LEU A 11 8.10 22.88 -16.13
CA LEU A 11 7.67 22.53 -17.48
C LEU A 11 7.93 21.06 -17.79
N ASN A 12 9.05 20.51 -17.33
CA ASN A 12 9.29 19.07 -17.38
C ASN A 12 8.33 18.36 -16.45
N HIS A 13 8.03 18.88 -15.26
CA HIS A 13 7.03 18.35 -14.35
C HIS A 13 5.65 18.48 -14.97
N PHE A 14 5.28 19.58 -15.65
CA PHE A 14 3.98 19.77 -16.30
C PHE A 14 3.81 18.88 -17.52
N ASN A 15 4.83 18.77 -18.39
CA ASN A 15 4.87 17.78 -19.47
C ASN A 15 4.88 16.34 -18.91
N PHE A 16 5.56 16.09 -17.80
CA PHE A 16 5.58 14.82 -17.08
C PHE A 16 4.27 14.55 -16.35
N THR A 17 3.53 15.56 -15.91
CA THR A 17 2.21 15.46 -15.26
C THR A 17 1.18 15.16 -16.33
N TRP A 18 1.25 15.81 -17.49
CA TRP A 18 0.43 15.48 -18.66
C TRP A 18 0.71 14.06 -19.19
N TYR A 19 1.97 13.63 -19.20
CA TYR A 19 2.40 12.26 -19.53
C TYR A 19 2.09 11.21 -18.43
N ASN A 20 1.87 11.65 -17.18
CA ASN A 20 1.50 10.81 -16.03
C ASN A 20 0.00 10.84 -15.72
N LEU A 21 -0.75 11.78 -16.30
CA LEU A 21 -2.21 11.89 -16.15
C LEU A 21 -2.96 10.77 -16.89
N MET A 22 -2.33 10.11 -17.87
CA MET A 22 -2.96 9.03 -18.65
C MET A 22 -2.73 7.62 -18.10
N VAL A 23 -1.63 7.38 -17.36
CA VAL A 23 -1.29 6.06 -16.80
C VAL A 23 -0.58 6.25 -15.47
N ARG A 24 -1.23 5.87 -14.36
CA ARG A 24 -0.69 6.01 -13.01
C ARG A 24 -0.01 4.70 -12.57
N PRO A 25 1.18 4.78 -11.95
CA PRO A 25 1.87 3.59 -11.44
C PRO A 25 1.09 2.96 -10.28
N LYS A 26 0.80 1.67 -10.39
CA LYS A 26 0.07 0.86 -9.40
C LYS A 26 1.07 0.09 -8.54
N LYS A 27 0.98 0.27 -7.21
CA LYS A 27 1.90 -0.37 -6.25
C LYS A 27 1.77 -1.90 -6.25
N HIS A 28 0.55 -2.44 -6.30
CA HIS A 28 0.30 -3.89 -6.30
C HIS A 28 0.90 -4.61 -7.51
N LEU A 29 0.99 -3.93 -8.67
CA LEU A 29 1.65 -4.44 -9.88
C LEU A 29 3.18 -4.28 -9.85
N GLY A 30 3.76 -3.69 -8.80
CA GLY A 30 5.21 -3.43 -8.71
C GLY A 30 5.74 -2.51 -9.82
N GLN A 31 4.89 -1.60 -10.34
CA GLN A 31 5.20 -0.80 -11.53
C GLN A 31 6.27 0.27 -11.26
N HIS A 32 7.39 0.14 -11.94
CA HIS A 32 8.43 1.18 -12.09
C HIS A 32 8.65 1.44 -13.57
N PHE A 33 8.05 2.50 -14.12
CA PHE A 33 8.17 2.81 -15.54
C PHE A 33 9.54 3.36 -15.85
N LEU A 34 10.27 2.73 -16.77
CA LEU A 34 11.51 3.29 -17.30
C LEU A 34 11.18 4.58 -18.08
N THR A 35 11.87 5.67 -17.78
CA THR A 35 11.67 6.98 -18.43
C THR A 35 12.85 7.39 -19.31
N ASN A 36 14.01 6.75 -19.12
CA ASN A 36 15.23 7.10 -19.83
C ASN A 36 15.32 6.45 -21.23
N ARG A 37 15.03 7.22 -22.29
CA ARG A 37 15.10 6.78 -23.70
C ARG A 37 16.47 6.25 -24.16
N SER A 38 17.57 6.72 -23.57
CA SER A 38 18.91 6.22 -23.91
C SER A 38 19.14 4.81 -23.36
N VAL A 39 18.55 4.50 -22.21
CA VAL A 39 18.57 3.17 -21.61
C VAL A 39 17.67 2.23 -22.40
N SER A 40 16.46 2.66 -22.78
CA SER A 40 15.54 1.81 -23.55
C SER A 40 16.14 1.38 -24.89
N ARG A 41 16.76 2.29 -25.64
CA ARG A 41 17.49 1.94 -26.88
C ARG A 41 18.59 0.92 -26.64
N ARG A 42 19.41 1.09 -25.60
CA ARG A 42 20.47 0.12 -25.26
C ARG A 42 19.94 -1.26 -24.87
N ILE A 43 18.73 -1.35 -24.31
CA ILE A 43 18.06 -2.62 -24.01
C ILE A 43 17.60 -3.26 -25.33
N VAL A 44 16.96 -2.50 -26.22
CA VAL A 44 16.52 -2.99 -27.54
C VAL A 44 17.71 -3.42 -28.41
N ASP A 45 18.79 -2.64 -28.45
CA ASP A 45 20.03 -2.97 -29.18
C ASP A 45 20.70 -4.27 -28.70
N ALA A 46 20.42 -4.69 -27.46
CA ALA A 46 20.96 -5.93 -26.92
C ALA A 46 20.19 -7.18 -27.40
N LEU A 47 19.00 -7.00 -27.97
CA LEU A 47 18.18 -8.04 -28.58
C LEU A 47 18.86 -8.55 -29.85
N ARG A 48 19.14 -9.85 -29.89
CA ARG A 48 19.69 -10.51 -31.08
C ARG A 48 18.54 -11.15 -31.85
N TYR A 49 18.08 -10.50 -32.92
CA TYR A 49 16.96 -10.92 -33.76
C TYR A 49 17.35 -10.93 -35.25
N ARG A 50 16.54 -11.57 -36.09
CA ARG A 50 16.59 -11.52 -37.55
C ARG A 50 15.33 -10.83 -38.10
N PRO A 51 15.41 -10.19 -39.28
CA PRO A 51 14.25 -9.62 -39.95
C PRO A 51 13.07 -10.61 -40.01
N GLY A 52 11.90 -10.20 -39.50
CA GLY A 52 10.68 -11.00 -39.45
C GLY A 52 10.54 -11.94 -38.25
N ASP A 53 11.49 -11.96 -37.31
CA ASP A 53 11.37 -12.73 -36.06
C ASP A 53 10.23 -12.19 -35.18
N THR A 54 9.64 -13.06 -34.34
CA THR A 54 8.64 -12.66 -33.36
C THR A 54 9.30 -12.21 -32.06
N VAL A 55 8.90 -11.05 -31.55
CA VAL A 55 9.38 -10.50 -30.28
C VAL A 55 8.18 -10.25 -29.38
N LEU A 56 8.22 -10.87 -28.20
CA LEU A 56 7.24 -10.70 -27.14
C LEU A 56 7.76 -9.68 -26.12
N GLU A 57 7.09 -8.53 -26.00
CA GLU A 57 7.32 -7.56 -24.94
C GLU A 57 6.47 -7.92 -23.71
N ILE A 58 7.10 -8.05 -22.54
CA ILE A 58 6.41 -8.26 -21.26
C ILE A 58 6.36 -6.94 -20.48
N GLY A 59 5.14 -6.48 -20.16
CA GLY A 59 4.91 -5.26 -19.41
C GLY A 59 5.31 -4.02 -20.21
N SER A 60 4.63 -3.78 -21.34
CA SER A 60 4.92 -2.64 -22.23
C SER A 60 4.72 -1.29 -21.57
N GLY A 61 3.83 -1.20 -20.56
CA GLY A 61 3.57 -0.02 -19.75
C GLY A 61 3.30 1.20 -20.60
N LYS A 62 4.11 2.25 -20.41
CA LYS A 62 4.02 3.50 -21.19
C LYS A 62 4.71 3.43 -22.58
N GLY A 63 5.11 2.25 -23.02
CA GLY A 63 5.67 1.99 -24.35
C GLY A 63 7.09 2.50 -24.56
N ILE A 64 7.89 2.60 -23.49
CA ILE A 64 9.28 3.10 -23.58
C ILE A 64 10.22 2.13 -24.31
N LEU A 65 9.93 0.83 -24.25
CA LEU A 65 10.59 -0.22 -25.02
C LEU A 65 9.80 -0.52 -26.31
N THR A 66 8.47 -0.46 -26.27
CA THR A 66 7.59 -0.57 -27.46
C THR A 66 7.97 0.41 -28.57
N GLU A 67 8.18 1.70 -28.27
CA GLU A 67 8.52 2.74 -29.26
C GLU A 67 9.74 2.37 -30.14
N PRO A 68 10.93 2.07 -29.58
CA PRO A 68 12.06 1.62 -30.39
C PRO A 68 11.89 0.21 -31.00
N LEU A 69 11.05 -0.67 -30.42
CA LEU A 69 10.78 -1.99 -31.02
C LEU A 69 9.98 -1.89 -32.31
N MET A 70 9.05 -0.93 -32.41
CA MET A 70 8.25 -0.68 -33.61
C MET A 70 9.07 -0.17 -34.80
N GLU A 71 10.29 0.33 -34.56
CA GLU A 71 11.21 0.76 -35.63
C GLU A 71 11.96 -0.43 -36.28
N LEU A 72 11.86 -1.62 -35.70
CA LEU A 72 12.57 -2.82 -36.17
C LEU A 72 11.70 -3.65 -37.13
N ASP A 73 12.36 -4.37 -38.05
CA ASP A 73 11.70 -5.35 -38.92
C ASP A 73 11.42 -6.66 -38.15
N ILE A 74 10.41 -6.62 -37.27
CA ILE A 74 9.99 -7.71 -36.39
C ILE A 74 8.46 -7.83 -36.36
N GLN A 75 7.97 -9.02 -35.97
CA GLN A 75 6.58 -9.17 -35.54
C GLN A 75 6.51 -8.94 -34.03
N LEU A 76 6.11 -7.74 -33.62
CA LEU A 76 5.97 -7.37 -32.21
C LEU A 76 4.63 -7.88 -31.65
N VAL A 77 4.70 -8.60 -30.54
CA VAL A 77 3.56 -8.97 -29.68
C VAL A 77 3.84 -8.37 -28.30
N THR A 78 2.85 -7.76 -27.66
CA THR A 78 3.03 -7.12 -26.34
C THR A 78 1.98 -7.68 -25.38
N VAL A 79 2.38 -7.99 -24.15
CA VAL A 79 1.49 -8.43 -23.08
C VAL A 79 1.53 -7.40 -21.97
N GLU A 80 0.36 -6.86 -21.65
CA GLU A 80 0.18 -5.86 -20.59
C GLU A 80 -1.06 -6.21 -19.77
N ILE A 81 -0.94 -6.08 -18.46
CA ILE A 81 -2.01 -6.35 -17.50
C ILE A 81 -2.74 -5.05 -17.12
N ASP A 82 -2.06 -3.91 -17.20
CA ASP A 82 -2.60 -2.60 -16.82
C ASP A 82 -3.46 -1.98 -17.92
N GLN A 83 -4.78 -1.92 -17.70
CA GLN A 83 -5.75 -1.36 -18.64
C GLN A 83 -5.45 0.09 -19.04
N GLU A 84 -4.93 0.92 -18.13
CA GLU A 84 -4.58 2.32 -18.45
C GLU A 84 -3.42 2.36 -19.46
N SER A 85 -2.39 1.55 -19.22
CA SER A 85 -1.25 1.37 -20.12
C SER A 85 -1.71 0.89 -21.50
N ILE A 86 -2.63 -0.08 -21.55
CA ILE A 86 -3.19 -0.62 -22.80
C ILE A 86 -3.93 0.45 -23.59
N ARG A 87 -4.82 1.20 -22.93
CA ARG A 87 -5.56 2.28 -23.57
C ARG A 87 -4.62 3.35 -24.11
N TYR A 88 -3.62 3.73 -23.34
CA TYR A 88 -2.59 4.68 -23.74
C TYR A 88 -1.77 4.19 -24.95
N LEU A 89 -1.37 2.91 -24.97
CA LEU A 89 -0.65 2.31 -26.08
C LEU A 89 -1.46 2.27 -27.36
N LEU A 90 -2.75 1.92 -27.29
CA LEU A 90 -3.64 1.87 -28.46
C LEU A 90 -4.01 3.26 -29.00
N ASP A 91 -4.13 4.26 -28.13
CA ASP A 91 -4.34 5.65 -28.54
C ASP A 91 -3.10 6.20 -29.28
N LYS A 92 -1.91 5.90 -28.76
CA LYS A 92 -0.64 6.37 -29.34
C LYS A 92 -0.21 5.58 -30.58
N TRP A 93 -0.44 4.26 -30.59
CA TRP A 93 -0.09 3.35 -31.69
C TRP A 93 -1.25 2.40 -32.01
N PRO A 94 -2.21 2.85 -32.85
CA PRO A 94 -3.34 2.03 -33.26
C PRO A 94 -2.94 0.73 -33.97
N ASP A 95 -1.75 0.69 -34.58
CA ASP A 95 -1.21 -0.49 -35.28
C ASP A 95 -0.86 -1.65 -34.34
N LEU A 96 -0.77 -1.42 -33.02
CA LEU A 96 -0.65 -2.49 -32.02
C LEU A 96 -1.96 -3.27 -31.83
N LYS A 97 -3.07 -2.79 -32.38
CA LYS A 97 -4.36 -3.45 -32.28
C LYS A 97 -4.30 -4.84 -32.93
N GLY A 98 -4.48 -5.88 -32.12
CA GLY A 98 -4.38 -7.28 -32.52
C GLY A 98 -3.05 -7.95 -32.17
N SER A 99 -2.02 -7.20 -31.79
CA SER A 99 -0.76 -7.73 -31.25
C SER A 99 -0.49 -7.32 -29.79
N LEU A 100 -1.28 -6.39 -29.24
CA LEU A 100 -1.38 -6.10 -27.80
C LEU A 100 -2.40 -7.03 -27.14
N ILE A 101 -1.91 -7.87 -26.23
CA ILE A 101 -2.67 -8.85 -25.46
C ILE A 101 -2.90 -8.28 -24.06
N GLN A 102 -4.17 -8.06 -23.71
CA GLN A 102 -4.60 -7.63 -22.38
C GLN A 102 -4.79 -8.86 -21.50
N ASP A 103 -3.76 -9.27 -20.76
CA ASP A 103 -3.80 -10.46 -19.91
C ASP A 103 -2.57 -10.53 -18.98
N ASP A 104 -2.63 -11.37 -17.95
CA ASP A 104 -1.49 -11.69 -17.10
C ASP A 104 -0.52 -12.63 -17.84
N PHE A 105 0.72 -12.18 -18.06
CA PHE A 105 1.78 -12.97 -18.69
C PHE A 105 1.96 -14.37 -18.06
N LEU A 106 1.73 -14.52 -16.75
CA LEU A 106 1.85 -15.81 -16.07
C LEU A 106 0.72 -16.80 -16.46
N LYS A 107 -0.41 -16.31 -16.95
CA LYS A 107 -1.60 -17.09 -17.32
C LYS A 107 -1.72 -17.30 -18.83
N VAL A 108 -1.22 -16.37 -19.65
CA VAL A 108 -1.28 -16.45 -21.13
C VAL A 108 -0.61 -17.71 -21.68
N ASP A 109 -1.23 -18.30 -22.70
CA ASP A 109 -0.63 -19.34 -23.53
C ASP A 109 0.30 -18.73 -24.59
N LEU A 110 1.61 -18.76 -24.31
CA LEU A 110 2.63 -18.19 -25.19
C LEU A 110 2.72 -18.90 -26.55
N GLN A 111 2.35 -20.18 -26.62
CA GLN A 111 2.34 -20.91 -27.89
C GLN A 111 1.22 -20.37 -28.80
N ARG A 112 0.06 -20.04 -28.25
CA ARG A 112 -1.07 -19.48 -28.99
C ARG A 112 -0.78 -18.08 -29.51
N ILE A 113 -0.19 -17.20 -28.69
CA ILE A 113 0.00 -15.80 -29.07
C ILE A 113 1.23 -15.56 -29.96
N CYS A 114 2.29 -16.38 -29.84
CA CYS A 114 3.49 -16.24 -30.65
C CYS A 114 3.54 -17.23 -31.82
N GLY A 115 2.97 -18.43 -31.70
CA GLY A 115 2.81 -19.43 -32.77
C GLY A 115 4.10 -20.05 -33.36
N ARG A 116 5.27 -19.46 -33.10
CA ARG A 116 6.59 -19.85 -33.60
C ARG A 116 7.67 -19.45 -32.58
N PRO A 117 8.92 -19.94 -32.71
CA PRO A 117 10.00 -19.53 -31.82
C PRO A 117 10.16 -18.01 -31.77
N PHE A 118 10.34 -17.45 -30.57
CA PHE A 118 10.25 -16.03 -30.32
C PHE A 118 11.29 -15.54 -29.30
N HIS A 119 11.58 -14.25 -29.36
CA HIS A 119 12.40 -13.54 -28.40
C HIS A 119 11.54 -12.86 -27.34
N ILE A 120 12.04 -12.72 -26.12
CA ILE A 120 11.38 -11.99 -25.05
C ILE A 120 12.18 -10.73 -24.73
N ILE A 121 11.48 -9.61 -24.57
CA ILE A 121 12.06 -8.37 -24.08
C ILE A 121 11.15 -7.76 -23.01
N GLY A 122 11.69 -7.09 -22.00
CA GLY A 122 10.82 -6.41 -21.04
C GLY A 122 11.52 -5.78 -19.85
N ASN A 123 10.78 -4.87 -19.20
CA ASN A 123 11.11 -4.35 -17.88
C ASN A 123 10.26 -5.11 -16.86
N PHE A 124 10.80 -6.19 -16.29
CA PHE A 124 9.99 -7.11 -15.50
C PHE A 124 9.60 -6.48 -14.16
N PRO A 125 8.34 -6.65 -13.72
CA PRO A 125 7.92 -6.22 -12.39
C PRO A 125 8.70 -6.96 -11.30
N TYR A 126 9.04 -6.25 -10.23
CA TYR A 126 10.01 -6.74 -9.25
C TYR A 126 9.45 -7.83 -8.34
N ASN A 127 8.15 -7.79 -8.06
CA ASN A 127 7.43 -8.78 -7.24
C ASN A 127 7.30 -10.14 -7.94
N ILE A 128 7.16 -10.17 -9.27
CA ILE A 128 6.90 -11.41 -10.05
C ILE A 128 8.05 -11.86 -10.96
N SER A 129 9.21 -11.19 -10.90
CA SER A 129 10.36 -11.49 -11.78
C SER A 129 10.77 -12.97 -11.78
N SER A 130 10.73 -13.65 -10.62
CA SER A 130 11.12 -15.06 -10.53
C SER A 130 10.11 -15.99 -11.22
N GLN A 131 8.82 -15.69 -11.09
CA GLN A 131 7.70 -16.41 -11.66
C GLN A 131 7.74 -16.29 -13.19
N ILE A 132 8.07 -15.10 -13.71
CA ILE A 132 8.30 -14.87 -15.14
C ILE A 132 9.42 -15.80 -15.67
N PHE A 133 10.55 -15.93 -14.97
CA PHE A 133 11.61 -16.85 -15.40
C PHE A 133 11.20 -18.32 -15.34
N PHE A 134 10.38 -18.74 -14.37
CA PHE A 134 9.83 -20.09 -14.36
C PHE A 134 8.89 -20.35 -15.53
N ARG A 135 8.06 -19.36 -15.89
CA ARG A 135 7.19 -19.42 -17.09
C ARG A 135 8.01 -19.49 -18.38
N ILE A 136 9.10 -18.73 -18.47
CA ILE A 136 10.06 -18.82 -19.58
C ILE A 136 10.68 -20.22 -19.69
N LEU A 137 10.99 -20.87 -18.55
CA LEU A 137 11.51 -22.24 -18.52
C LEU A 137 10.48 -23.29 -18.96
N GLU A 138 9.19 -23.06 -18.70
CA GLU A 138 8.10 -23.91 -19.17
C GLU A 138 8.05 -23.89 -20.71
N TYR A 139 8.10 -22.70 -21.31
CA TYR A 139 8.11 -22.47 -22.76
C TYR A 139 9.50 -22.45 -23.39
N ARG A 140 10.51 -22.99 -22.70
CA ARG A 140 11.93 -22.91 -23.09
C ARG A 140 12.23 -23.40 -24.51
N HIS A 141 11.41 -24.31 -25.04
CA HIS A 141 11.53 -24.88 -26.38
C HIS A 141 11.13 -23.91 -27.50
N LEU A 142 10.36 -22.85 -27.18
CA LEU A 142 10.00 -21.78 -28.11
C LEU A 142 10.82 -20.50 -27.87
N VAL A 143 11.30 -20.27 -26.65
CA VAL A 143 12.05 -19.04 -26.31
C VAL A 143 13.50 -19.13 -26.80
N THR A 144 13.87 -18.26 -27.74
CA THR A 144 15.21 -18.25 -28.38
C THR A 144 16.19 -17.31 -27.69
N SER A 145 15.72 -16.15 -27.21
CA SER A 145 16.49 -15.26 -26.33
C SER A 145 15.59 -14.42 -25.44
N VAL A 146 16.14 -13.95 -24.32
CA VAL A 146 15.48 -13.04 -23.39
C VAL A 146 16.42 -11.88 -23.12
N VAL A 147 15.94 -10.65 -23.27
CA VAL A 147 16.63 -9.43 -22.83
C VAL A 147 15.72 -8.71 -21.86
N CYS A 148 16.07 -8.70 -20.58
CA CYS A 148 15.19 -8.14 -19.58
C CYS A 148 15.93 -7.29 -18.57
N MET A 149 15.18 -6.35 -18.00
CA MET A 149 15.59 -5.59 -16.85
C MET A 149 14.87 -6.10 -15.61
N VAL A 150 15.63 -6.35 -14.54
CA VAL A 150 15.14 -6.82 -13.24
C VAL A 150 15.90 -6.07 -12.14
N GLN A 151 15.54 -6.27 -10.86
CA GLN A 151 16.35 -5.76 -9.75
C GLN A 151 17.80 -6.28 -9.86
N LYS A 152 18.78 -5.43 -9.52
CA LYS A 152 20.21 -5.74 -9.67
C LYS A 152 20.61 -7.02 -8.92
N GLU A 153 20.07 -7.24 -7.72
CA GLU A 153 20.32 -8.47 -6.95
C GLU A 153 19.82 -9.72 -7.69
N VAL A 154 18.64 -9.65 -8.33
CA VAL A 154 18.09 -10.77 -9.11
C VAL A 154 18.91 -11.02 -10.37
N ALA A 155 19.30 -9.97 -11.09
CA ALA A 155 20.20 -10.04 -12.24
C ALA A 155 21.54 -10.71 -11.85
N ASP A 156 22.15 -10.26 -10.75
CA ASP A 156 23.43 -10.77 -10.26
C ASP A 156 23.32 -12.22 -9.81
N ARG A 157 22.23 -12.58 -9.12
CA ARG A 157 21.93 -13.97 -8.75
C ARG A 157 21.82 -14.87 -9.97
N ILE A 158 21.04 -14.48 -10.98
CA ILE A 158 20.82 -15.28 -12.20
C ILE A 158 22.11 -15.42 -13.02
N ALA A 159 22.89 -14.35 -13.16
CA ALA A 159 24.13 -14.34 -13.93
C ALA A 159 25.34 -14.91 -13.16
N SER A 160 25.22 -15.16 -11.86
CA SER A 160 26.30 -15.65 -11.02
C SER A 160 26.86 -16.99 -11.51
N PRO A 161 28.21 -17.19 -11.52
CA PRO A 161 28.82 -18.48 -11.84
C PRO A 161 28.70 -19.48 -10.66
N PRO A 162 28.78 -20.80 -10.94
CA PRO A 162 28.80 -21.82 -9.89
C PRO A 162 29.88 -21.54 -8.84
N GLY A 163 29.53 -21.67 -7.56
CA GLY A 163 30.45 -21.46 -6.44
C GLY A 163 30.47 -20.05 -5.85
N SER A 164 29.74 -19.08 -6.43
CA SER A 164 29.51 -17.78 -5.79
C SER A 164 28.45 -17.88 -4.67
N LYS A 165 28.50 -16.93 -3.73
CA LYS A 165 27.55 -16.83 -2.61
C LYS A 165 26.14 -16.41 -3.06
N GLU A 166 26.06 -15.73 -4.19
CA GLU A 166 24.85 -15.21 -4.82
C GLU A 166 24.17 -16.26 -5.70
N TYR A 167 24.77 -17.44 -5.89
CA TYR A 167 24.25 -18.52 -6.75
C TYR A 167 22.98 -19.16 -6.16
N GLY A 168 21.91 -19.31 -6.96
CA GLY A 168 20.59 -19.74 -6.50
C GLY A 168 19.84 -20.70 -7.45
N ILE A 169 18.56 -20.96 -7.15
CA ILE A 169 17.68 -21.87 -7.92
C ILE A 169 17.64 -21.48 -9.40
N LEU A 170 17.31 -20.22 -9.70
CA LEU A 170 17.19 -19.73 -11.08
C LEU A 170 18.54 -19.77 -11.82
N SER A 171 19.65 -19.54 -11.11
CA SER A 171 21.00 -19.65 -11.68
C SER A 171 21.27 -21.06 -12.22
N VAL A 172 20.83 -22.10 -11.52
CA VAL A 172 20.99 -23.49 -11.95
C VAL A 172 20.03 -23.82 -13.10
N LEU A 173 18.74 -23.53 -12.92
CA LEU A 173 17.70 -23.96 -13.86
C LEU A 173 17.78 -23.22 -15.20
N LEU A 174 18.05 -21.92 -15.20
CA LEU A 174 18.17 -21.15 -16.44
C LEU A 174 19.45 -21.54 -17.19
N ARG A 175 20.59 -21.71 -16.49
CA ARG A 175 21.86 -22.09 -17.13
C ARG A 175 21.85 -23.48 -17.75
N ALA A 176 20.94 -24.35 -17.32
CA ALA A 176 20.75 -25.66 -17.96
C ALA A 176 20.31 -25.53 -19.43
N TYR A 177 19.59 -24.45 -19.79
CA TYR A 177 19.00 -24.27 -21.11
C TYR A 177 19.38 -22.95 -21.81
N PHE A 178 20.04 -22.03 -21.11
CA PHE A 178 20.40 -20.71 -21.63
C PHE A 178 21.83 -20.31 -21.21
N ASP A 179 22.55 -19.67 -22.12
CA ASP A 179 23.75 -18.91 -21.81
C ASP A 179 23.35 -17.51 -21.30
N ILE A 180 23.88 -17.12 -20.14
CA ILE A 180 23.46 -15.93 -19.40
C ILE A 180 24.59 -14.91 -19.33
N GLU A 181 24.30 -13.67 -19.72
CA GLU A 181 25.23 -12.54 -19.70
C GLU A 181 24.61 -11.35 -18.94
N SER A 182 25.37 -10.75 -18.02
CA SER A 182 25.02 -9.46 -17.43
C SER A 182 25.53 -8.33 -18.33
N LEU A 183 24.66 -7.42 -18.76
CA LEU A 183 24.98 -6.38 -19.74
C LEU A 183 25.40 -5.07 -19.06
N PHE A 184 24.50 -4.43 -18.31
CA PHE A 184 24.77 -3.17 -17.61
C PHE A 184 23.76 -2.91 -16.49
N SER A 185 24.04 -1.93 -15.63
CA SER A 185 23.15 -1.51 -14.53
C SER A 185 22.46 -0.18 -14.82
N VAL A 186 21.27 0.01 -14.28
CA VAL A 186 20.42 1.20 -14.46
C VAL A 186 20.09 1.79 -13.09
N LYS A 187 20.37 3.08 -12.90
CA LYS A 187 20.15 3.78 -11.63
C LYS A 187 18.65 4.07 -11.39
N PRO A 188 18.20 4.13 -10.13
CA PRO A 188 16.82 4.47 -9.77
C PRO A 188 16.23 5.73 -10.43
N GLY A 189 17.05 6.76 -10.63
CA GLY A 189 16.62 8.01 -11.27
C GLY A 189 16.21 7.89 -12.74
N SER A 190 16.36 6.72 -13.36
CA SER A 190 15.87 6.44 -14.72
C SER A 190 14.41 5.97 -14.75
N PHE A 191 13.72 5.92 -13.61
CA PHE A 191 12.37 5.37 -13.48
C PHE A 191 11.39 6.34 -12.82
N PHE A 192 10.10 6.07 -13.03
CA PHE A 192 9.01 6.67 -12.28
C PHE A 192 7.94 5.64 -11.89
N PRO A 193 7.60 5.49 -10.60
CA PRO A 193 8.35 6.03 -9.46
C PRO A 193 9.76 5.42 -9.40
N PRO A 194 10.76 6.12 -8.83
CA PRO A 194 12.10 5.55 -8.71
C PRO A 194 12.08 4.34 -7.77
N PRO A 195 12.64 3.18 -8.17
CA PRO A 195 12.77 2.04 -7.28
C PRO A 195 13.79 2.29 -6.18
N GLN A 196 13.65 1.60 -5.05
CA GLN A 196 14.60 1.73 -3.92
C GLN A 196 15.98 1.12 -4.25
N VAL A 197 16.05 0.23 -5.25
CA VAL A 197 17.25 -0.51 -5.63
C VAL A 197 17.65 -0.21 -7.08
N THR A 198 18.93 -0.42 -7.38
CA THR A 198 19.43 -0.37 -8.77
C THR A 198 18.87 -1.56 -9.56
N SER A 199 18.66 -1.38 -10.87
CA SER A 199 18.22 -2.44 -11.78
C SER A 199 19.41 -2.98 -12.60
N GLY A 200 19.36 -4.25 -12.97
CA GLY A 200 20.33 -4.89 -13.87
C GLY A 200 19.66 -5.35 -15.15
N VAL A 201 20.32 -5.14 -16.29
CA VAL A 201 19.89 -5.69 -17.59
C VAL A 201 20.71 -6.94 -17.87
N ILE A 202 20.02 -8.05 -18.15
CA ILE A 202 20.62 -9.34 -18.46
C ILE A 202 20.12 -9.86 -19.81
N ARG A 203 20.94 -10.70 -20.44
CA ARG A 203 20.59 -11.44 -21.66
C ARG A 203 20.73 -12.94 -21.42
N LEU A 204 19.71 -13.69 -21.83
CA LEU A 204 19.71 -15.13 -21.89
C LEU A 204 19.62 -15.54 -23.37
N THR A 205 20.50 -16.42 -23.83
CA THR A 205 20.48 -16.96 -25.21
C THR A 205 20.31 -18.46 -25.14
N ARG A 206 19.39 -19.03 -25.92
CA ARG A 206 19.15 -20.47 -25.93
C ARG A 206 20.45 -21.23 -26.26
N ASN A 207 20.83 -22.17 -25.39
CA ASN A 207 22.00 -23.02 -25.61
C ASN A 207 21.62 -24.27 -26.45
N GLN A 208 22.57 -25.17 -26.69
CA GLN A 208 22.35 -26.37 -27.50
C GLN A 208 21.66 -27.53 -26.74
N THR A 209 21.23 -27.33 -25.49
CA THR A 209 20.64 -28.39 -24.67
C THR A 209 19.15 -28.54 -25.02
N GLU A 210 18.80 -29.64 -25.69
CA GLU A 210 17.41 -30.01 -25.96
C GLU A 210 16.81 -30.87 -24.84
N THR A 211 17.57 -31.83 -24.32
CA THR A 211 17.20 -32.71 -23.22
C THR A 211 18.33 -32.82 -22.20
N LEU A 212 17.98 -32.95 -20.92
CA LEU A 212 18.97 -33.22 -19.87
C LEU A 212 19.32 -34.72 -19.81
N PRO A 213 20.56 -35.09 -19.43
CA PRO A 213 20.96 -36.49 -19.25
C PRO A 213 20.37 -37.14 -17.99
N CYS A 214 19.28 -36.60 -17.45
CA CYS A 214 18.60 -37.02 -16.23
C CYS A 214 17.11 -36.71 -16.32
N ASP A 215 16.31 -37.30 -15.43
CA ASP A 215 14.88 -37.00 -15.32
C ASP A 215 14.68 -35.51 -14.97
N GLU A 216 14.04 -34.77 -15.88
CA GLU A 216 13.88 -33.32 -15.74
C GLU A 216 13.01 -32.94 -14.54
N ALA A 217 11.95 -33.69 -14.26
CA ALA A 217 11.06 -33.42 -13.13
C ALA A 217 11.79 -33.62 -11.80
N LEU A 218 12.58 -34.69 -11.70
CA LEU A 218 13.44 -34.98 -10.57
C LEU A 218 14.53 -33.92 -10.42
N PHE A 219 15.16 -33.49 -11.52
CA PHE A 219 16.15 -32.42 -11.52
C PHE A 219 15.58 -31.12 -10.93
N PHE A 220 14.42 -30.65 -11.42
CA PHE A 220 13.75 -29.47 -10.89
C PHE A 220 13.41 -29.62 -9.41
N ARG A 221 12.90 -30.79 -8.99
CA ARG A 221 12.57 -31.08 -7.59
C ARG A 221 13.81 -31.05 -6.70
N VAL A 222 14.92 -31.65 -7.14
CA VAL A 222 16.19 -31.69 -6.42
C VAL A 222 16.77 -30.28 -6.27
N VAL A 223 16.82 -29.50 -7.36
CA VAL A 223 17.36 -28.12 -7.31
C VAL A 223 16.51 -27.25 -6.39
N LYS A 224 15.18 -27.25 -6.51
CA LYS A 224 14.30 -26.49 -5.61
C LYS A 224 14.52 -26.90 -4.15
N THR A 225 14.61 -28.20 -3.87
CA THR A 225 14.77 -28.71 -2.50
C THR A 225 16.13 -28.37 -1.89
N LEU A 226 17.22 -28.46 -2.67
CA LEU A 226 18.57 -28.17 -2.18
C LEU A 226 18.74 -26.71 -1.78
N PHE A 227 18.19 -25.78 -2.56
CA PHE A 227 18.33 -24.35 -2.34
C PHE A 227 17.26 -23.75 -1.41
N ASN A 228 16.23 -24.52 -1.03
CA ASN A 228 15.19 -24.07 -0.09
C ASN A 228 15.71 -23.95 1.38
N GLN A 229 16.89 -24.48 1.69
CA GLN A 229 17.43 -24.49 3.05
C GLN A 229 18.80 -23.81 3.15
N ARG A 230 18.90 -22.73 3.94
CA ARG A 230 20.19 -22.09 4.24
C ARG A 230 21.03 -22.98 5.17
N ARG A 231 22.26 -23.31 4.74
CA ARG A 231 23.34 -23.90 5.57
C ARG A 231 23.01 -25.29 6.16
N LYS A 232 22.59 -26.25 5.33
CA LYS A 232 22.40 -27.66 5.71
C LYS A 232 23.29 -28.58 4.87
N MET A 233 23.69 -29.73 5.43
CA MET A 233 24.40 -30.77 4.66
C MET A 233 23.47 -31.29 3.57
N ILE A 234 23.98 -31.44 2.34
CA ILE A 234 23.20 -31.92 1.16
C ILE A 234 22.34 -33.12 1.51
N ARG A 235 22.91 -34.12 2.20
CA ARG A 235 22.22 -35.33 2.67
C ARG A 235 20.92 -35.06 3.42
N ASN A 236 20.88 -34.02 4.26
CA ASN A 236 19.71 -33.69 5.06
C ASN A 236 18.65 -32.98 4.23
N SER A 237 19.06 -32.16 3.26
CA SER A 237 18.14 -31.43 2.38
C SER A 237 17.41 -32.37 1.42
N ILE A 238 18.06 -33.42 0.89
CA ILE A 238 17.44 -34.37 -0.06
C ILE A 238 16.84 -35.62 0.59
N LYS A 239 16.84 -35.73 1.93
CA LYS A 239 16.37 -36.93 2.64
C LYS A 239 14.91 -37.27 2.30
N SER A 240 14.06 -36.26 2.17
CA SER A 240 12.65 -36.44 1.76
C SER A 240 12.48 -37.01 0.36
N ILE A 241 13.37 -36.62 -0.58
CA ILE A 241 13.40 -37.14 -1.95
C ILE A 241 13.93 -38.57 -1.98
N LEU A 242 14.98 -38.87 -1.21
CA LEU A 242 15.57 -40.21 -1.13
C LEU A 242 14.59 -41.25 -0.55
N LEU A 243 13.82 -40.87 0.48
CA LEU A 243 12.79 -41.76 1.07
C LEU A 243 11.66 -42.12 0.07
N HIS A 244 11.40 -41.29 -0.92
CA HIS A 244 10.42 -41.58 -1.98
C HIS A 244 11.00 -42.47 -3.10
N LEU A 245 12.32 -42.52 -3.25
CA LEU A 245 12.98 -43.40 -4.22
C LEU A 245 13.10 -44.85 -3.68
N ASP A 246 13.33 -45.01 -2.37
CA ASP A 246 13.41 -46.34 -1.73
C ASP A 246 12.06 -47.09 -1.72
N ASN A 247 10.93 -46.39 -1.79
CA ASN A 247 9.60 -47.01 -1.80
C ASN A 247 9.14 -47.52 -3.18
N HIS A 248 9.86 -47.20 -4.26
CA HIS A 248 9.49 -47.64 -5.61
C HIS A 248 10.15 -48.96 -6.05
N ASP A 249 11.19 -49.43 -5.36
CA ASP A 249 11.91 -50.67 -5.71
C ASP A 249 11.31 -51.96 -5.09
N GLU A 250 10.33 -51.85 -4.17
CA GLU A 250 9.71 -53.04 -3.54
C GLU A 250 8.41 -53.52 -4.23
N SER A 251 7.84 -52.80 -5.19
CA SER A 251 6.56 -53.17 -5.83
C SER A 251 6.65 -53.95 -7.15
N GLU A 252 7.84 -54.14 -7.74
CA GLU A 252 8.01 -54.99 -8.94
C GLU A 252 8.39 -56.44 -8.60
N LYS A 253 7.51 -57.11 -7.86
CA LYS A 253 7.43 -58.58 -7.90
C LYS A 253 5.97 -59.00 -7.98
N THR A 254 5.48 -59.29 -9.19
CA THR A 254 4.46 -60.35 -9.35
C THR A 254 4.57 -61.07 -10.71
N PRO A 255 4.09 -62.32 -10.78
CA PRO A 255 4.38 -63.27 -11.83
C PRO A 255 3.38 -63.25 -13.00
N ARG A 256 3.81 -63.94 -14.06
CA ARG A 256 3.13 -64.24 -15.33
C ARG A 256 1.59 -64.39 -15.27
N GLY A 257 0.93 -63.63 -16.17
CA GLY A 257 -0.01 -64.16 -17.15
C GLY A 257 -1.50 -64.17 -16.81
N ALA A 258 -2.27 -63.31 -17.50
CA ALA A 258 -3.50 -63.62 -18.24
C ALA A 258 -4.19 -62.32 -18.67
N GLY A 259 -4.45 -62.17 -19.96
CA GLY A 259 -5.08 -60.98 -20.51
C GLY A 259 -6.59 -60.90 -20.25
N ARG A 260 -7.11 -59.67 -20.20
CA ARG A 260 -8.41 -59.27 -20.78
C ARG A 260 -8.59 -57.76 -20.72
N SER A 261 -9.05 -57.21 -21.84
CA SER A 261 -9.41 -55.81 -22.07
C SER A 261 -10.41 -55.25 -21.07
N ARG A 262 -10.27 -53.97 -20.69
CA ARG A 262 -11.40 -53.02 -20.59
C ARG A 262 -10.93 -51.56 -20.35
N VAL A 263 -11.24 -50.74 -21.35
CA VAL A 263 -11.94 -49.42 -21.30
C VAL A 263 -11.39 -48.33 -20.38
N HIS A 264 -10.94 -47.25 -21.02
CA HIS A 264 -10.69 -45.92 -20.45
C HIS A 264 -11.90 -45.36 -19.67
N ARG A 265 -11.63 -44.94 -18.43
CA ARG A 265 -12.29 -43.81 -17.77
C ARG A 265 -11.17 -43.01 -17.10
N THR A 266 -11.00 -41.77 -17.56
CA THR A 266 -10.16 -40.76 -16.94
C THR A 266 -10.94 -40.15 -15.78
N ASP A 267 -10.40 -40.28 -14.56
CA ASP A 267 -10.85 -39.53 -13.40
C ASP A 267 -10.38 -38.07 -13.55
N GLN A 268 -11.35 -37.16 -13.62
CA GLN A 268 -11.15 -35.73 -13.45
C GLN A 268 -10.85 -35.46 -11.97
N LEU A 269 -9.65 -34.96 -11.69
CA LEU A 269 -9.33 -34.26 -10.45
C LEU A 269 -9.64 -32.79 -10.70
N ASP A 270 -10.77 -32.37 -10.12
CA ASP A 270 -11.26 -31.01 -10.07
C ASP A 270 -10.21 -30.08 -9.45
N LYS A 271 -9.81 -29.05 -10.20
CA LYS A 271 -9.06 -27.91 -9.69
C LYS A 271 -9.91 -26.68 -10.03
N GLY A 272 -10.56 -26.11 -9.01
CA GLY A 272 -11.30 -24.85 -9.12
C GLY A 272 -10.40 -23.73 -9.67
N PRO A 273 -10.94 -22.77 -10.43
CA PRO A 273 -10.15 -21.69 -11.00
C PRO A 273 -9.83 -20.64 -9.92
N ALA A 274 -8.60 -20.10 -10.00
CA ALA A 274 -8.19 -18.93 -9.26
C ALA A 274 -8.80 -17.67 -9.92
N ILE A 275 -9.81 -17.10 -9.28
CA ILE A 275 -10.47 -15.85 -9.68
C ILE A 275 -10.35 -14.91 -8.48
N SER A 276 -9.45 -13.92 -8.55
CA SER A 276 -9.43 -12.80 -7.59
C SER A 276 -8.76 -11.52 -8.09
N ASP A 277 -8.32 -11.43 -9.36
CA ASP A 277 -7.50 -10.28 -9.81
C ASP A 277 -8.05 -9.53 -11.05
N THR A 278 -9.29 -9.80 -11.47
CA THR A 278 -9.84 -9.23 -12.73
C THR A 278 -11.03 -8.28 -12.54
N MET A 279 -11.59 -8.13 -11.34
CA MET A 279 -12.92 -7.52 -11.15
C MET A 279 -12.94 -6.02 -10.81
N ASN A 280 -11.80 -5.35 -10.65
CA ASN A 280 -11.79 -3.94 -10.20
C ASN A 280 -12.14 -2.89 -11.30
N SER A 281 -12.70 -3.33 -12.45
CA SER A 281 -13.23 -2.44 -13.50
C SER A 281 -14.57 -2.89 -14.12
N GLU A 282 -15.22 -3.93 -13.58
CA GLU A 282 -16.45 -4.51 -14.17
C GLU A 282 -17.76 -4.13 -13.47
N LEU A 283 -17.72 -3.24 -12.47
CA LEU A 283 -18.89 -2.55 -11.93
C LEU A 283 -19.38 -1.43 -12.87
N THR A 284 -19.42 -1.70 -14.17
CA THR A 284 -19.97 -0.78 -15.16
C THR A 284 -21.47 -0.59 -14.86
N ARG A 285 -22.03 0.61 -15.08
CA ARG A 285 -23.49 0.84 -14.98
C ARG A 285 -24.33 -0.22 -15.72
N GLU A 286 -23.76 -0.80 -16.77
CA GLU A 286 -24.32 -1.92 -17.53
C GLU A 286 -24.47 -3.19 -16.69
N TYR A 287 -23.44 -3.56 -15.92
CA TYR A 287 -23.46 -4.71 -15.01
C TYR A 287 -24.51 -4.53 -13.90
N ILE A 288 -24.57 -3.34 -13.29
CA ILE A 288 -25.59 -3.03 -12.27
C ILE A 288 -27.00 -3.06 -12.86
N ASN A 289 -27.20 -2.54 -14.08
CA ASN A 289 -28.51 -2.59 -14.73
C ASN A 289 -28.92 -4.03 -15.12
N GLU A 290 -27.95 -4.87 -15.51
CA GLU A 290 -28.19 -6.31 -15.75
C GLU A 290 -28.60 -7.00 -14.45
N LEU A 291 -27.87 -6.77 -13.36
CA LEU A 291 -28.24 -7.27 -12.03
C LEU A 291 -29.63 -6.80 -11.60
N ARG A 292 -29.96 -5.52 -11.78
CA ARG A 292 -31.33 -5.03 -11.49
C ARG A 292 -32.39 -5.76 -12.30
N THR A 293 -32.12 -6.06 -13.56
CA THR A 293 -33.05 -6.84 -14.40
C THR A 293 -33.24 -8.25 -13.83
N ILE A 294 -32.16 -8.90 -13.40
CA ILE A 294 -32.18 -10.22 -12.77
C ILE A 294 -32.99 -10.19 -11.46
N ILE A 295 -32.76 -9.18 -10.61
CA ILE A 295 -33.48 -8.96 -9.35
C ILE A 295 -34.98 -8.71 -9.59
N GLU A 296 -35.33 -7.88 -10.57
CA GLU A 296 -36.73 -7.62 -10.95
C GLU A 296 -37.43 -8.91 -11.41
N THR A 297 -36.72 -9.78 -12.13
CA THR A 297 -37.24 -11.09 -12.58
C THR A 297 -37.23 -12.17 -11.50
N LYS A 298 -36.59 -11.91 -10.34
CA LYS A 298 -36.36 -12.87 -9.25
C LYS A 298 -35.73 -14.19 -9.71
N ASP A 299 -34.70 -14.08 -10.54
CA ASP A 299 -33.93 -15.24 -11.02
C ASP A 299 -32.75 -15.49 -10.08
N ASP A 300 -32.99 -16.32 -9.05
CA ASP A 300 -32.01 -16.64 -7.99
C ASP A 300 -30.75 -17.31 -8.57
N GLU A 301 -30.89 -18.21 -9.54
CA GLU A 301 -29.74 -18.92 -10.15
C GLU A 301 -28.87 -17.96 -10.95
N ALA A 302 -29.47 -17.10 -11.76
CA ALA A 302 -28.72 -16.10 -12.53
C ALA A 302 -28.06 -15.05 -11.62
N ALA A 303 -28.69 -14.68 -10.50
CA ALA A 303 -28.09 -13.81 -9.51
C ALA A 303 -26.86 -14.48 -8.88
N LEU A 304 -27.00 -15.71 -8.37
CA LEU A 304 -25.89 -16.46 -7.77
C LEU A 304 -24.71 -16.66 -8.73
N ASP A 305 -24.96 -17.03 -9.99
CA ASP A 305 -23.91 -17.20 -11.01
C ASP A 305 -23.10 -15.92 -11.23
N LYS A 306 -23.76 -14.75 -11.17
CA LYS A 306 -23.09 -13.44 -11.29
C LYS A 306 -22.29 -13.07 -10.05
N LEU A 307 -22.72 -13.50 -8.86
CA LEU A 307 -22.11 -13.12 -7.59
C LEU A 307 -21.01 -14.09 -7.11
N GLN A 308 -21.04 -15.37 -7.51
CA GLN A 308 -20.19 -16.40 -6.88
C GLN A 308 -18.69 -16.10 -6.97
N ASP A 309 -18.25 -15.46 -8.05
CA ASP A 309 -16.83 -15.24 -8.34
C ASP A 309 -16.33 -13.85 -7.89
N LEU A 310 -17.19 -13.06 -7.26
CA LEU A 310 -16.87 -11.71 -6.76
C LEU A 310 -16.25 -11.75 -5.37
N HIS A 311 -15.30 -10.85 -5.09
CA HIS A 311 -14.78 -10.67 -3.75
C HIS A 311 -15.84 -9.97 -2.85
N PRO A 312 -15.88 -10.22 -1.53
CA PRO A 312 -16.74 -9.48 -0.61
C PRO A 312 -16.70 -7.95 -0.77
N ALA A 313 -15.51 -7.38 -0.89
CA ALA A 313 -15.32 -5.95 -1.23
C ALA A 313 -16.01 -5.52 -2.55
N ASP A 314 -15.92 -6.33 -3.62
CA ASP A 314 -16.60 -6.03 -4.89
C ASP A 314 -18.13 -6.07 -4.72
N LEU A 315 -18.62 -7.01 -3.90
CA LEU A 315 -20.04 -7.12 -3.57
C LEU A 315 -20.51 -5.91 -2.78
N ALA A 316 -19.75 -5.45 -1.78
CA ALA A 316 -20.04 -4.24 -1.00
C ALA A 316 -20.22 -3.01 -1.92
N GLU A 317 -19.33 -2.82 -2.91
CA GLU A 317 -19.48 -1.76 -3.92
C GLU A 317 -20.77 -1.89 -4.74
N ILE A 318 -21.19 -3.10 -5.11
CA ILE A 318 -22.47 -3.34 -5.79
C ILE A 318 -23.63 -2.90 -4.90
N TYR A 319 -23.61 -3.30 -3.62
CA TYR A 319 -24.69 -3.04 -2.67
C TYR A 319 -24.97 -1.55 -2.48
N VAL A 320 -23.94 -0.71 -2.37
CA VAL A 320 -24.07 0.75 -2.24
C VAL A 320 -24.81 1.38 -3.42
N ASN A 321 -24.74 0.74 -4.60
CA ASN A 321 -25.40 1.22 -5.82
C ASN A 321 -26.82 0.65 -6.02
N LEU A 322 -27.28 -0.23 -5.13
CA LEU A 322 -28.61 -0.82 -5.14
C LEU A 322 -29.53 -0.11 -4.15
N THR A 323 -30.85 -0.28 -4.33
CA THR A 323 -31.81 0.09 -3.29
C THR A 323 -31.75 -0.92 -2.14
N ILE A 324 -32.16 -0.53 -0.93
CA ILE A 324 -32.13 -1.40 0.26
C ILE A 324 -32.89 -2.72 0.03
N GLU A 325 -33.99 -2.71 -0.72
CA GLU A 325 -34.76 -3.93 -1.02
C GLU A 325 -34.07 -4.84 -2.04
N GLU A 326 -33.41 -4.26 -3.05
CA GLU A 326 -32.59 -5.01 -4.03
C GLU A 326 -31.37 -5.62 -3.34
N ALA A 327 -30.70 -4.84 -2.49
CA ALA A 327 -29.60 -5.27 -1.64
C ALA A 327 -30.03 -6.44 -0.76
N LYS A 328 -31.11 -6.27 0.01
CA LYS A 328 -31.64 -7.32 0.89
C LYS A 328 -31.95 -8.62 0.16
N TYR A 329 -32.49 -8.54 -1.06
CA TYR A 329 -32.75 -9.72 -1.88
C TYR A 329 -31.46 -10.47 -2.23
N LEU A 330 -30.44 -9.78 -2.77
CA LEU A 330 -29.18 -10.41 -3.13
C LEU A 330 -28.44 -10.96 -1.91
N TYR A 331 -28.49 -10.22 -0.80
CA TYR A 331 -27.78 -10.58 0.43
C TYR A 331 -28.28 -11.89 1.01
N LEU A 332 -29.60 -12.09 1.01
CA LEU A 332 -30.23 -13.31 1.49
C LEU A 332 -30.00 -14.53 0.57
N LEU A 333 -29.44 -14.34 -0.63
CA LEU A 333 -29.04 -15.43 -1.52
C LEU A 333 -27.61 -15.91 -1.26
N LEU A 334 -26.75 -15.06 -0.68
CA LEU A 334 -25.37 -15.42 -0.34
C LEU A 334 -25.35 -16.45 0.80
N ASP A 335 -24.31 -17.30 0.82
CA ASP A 335 -24.08 -18.13 1.99
C ASP A 335 -23.71 -17.26 3.21
N PRO A 336 -24.04 -17.68 4.44
CA PRO A 336 -23.89 -16.86 5.63
C PRO A 336 -22.48 -16.28 5.86
N GLN A 337 -21.43 -17.05 5.56
CA GLN A 337 -20.04 -16.60 5.71
C GLN A 337 -19.73 -15.46 4.72
N ARG A 338 -20.03 -15.67 3.44
CA ARG A 338 -19.81 -14.60 2.46
C ARG A 338 -20.64 -13.37 2.76
N ALA A 339 -21.87 -13.58 3.23
CA ALA A 339 -22.74 -12.50 3.64
C ALA A 339 -22.12 -11.70 4.79
N SER A 340 -21.59 -12.34 5.85
CA SER A 340 -20.88 -11.62 6.92
C SER A 340 -19.68 -10.86 6.39
N ASP A 341 -18.85 -11.47 5.55
CA ASP A 341 -17.65 -10.82 5.00
C ASP A 341 -18.02 -9.56 4.19
N VAL A 342 -19.13 -9.59 3.42
CA VAL A 342 -19.61 -8.40 2.70
C VAL A 342 -20.03 -7.30 3.68
N LEU A 343 -20.62 -7.66 4.82
CA LEU A 343 -21.12 -6.69 5.80
C LEU A 343 -19.98 -5.89 6.41
N VAL A 344 -18.87 -6.55 6.71
CA VAL A 344 -17.66 -5.95 7.28
C VAL A 344 -17.08 -4.91 6.32
N GLU A 345 -17.07 -5.22 5.03
CA GLU A 345 -16.54 -4.37 3.95
C GLU A 345 -17.43 -3.16 3.60
N LEU A 346 -18.64 -3.05 4.17
CA LEU A 346 -19.50 -1.89 3.96
C LEU A 346 -19.08 -0.73 4.89
N GLU A 347 -19.00 0.47 4.31
CA GLU A 347 -18.82 1.72 5.06
C GLU A 347 -19.93 1.89 6.12
N GLU A 348 -19.58 2.47 7.28
CA GLU A 348 -20.43 2.60 8.49
C GLU A 348 -21.84 3.12 8.15
N ASP A 349 -21.91 4.25 7.44
CA ASP A 349 -23.16 4.92 7.07
C ASP A 349 -24.10 4.02 6.23
N ASP A 350 -23.57 3.14 5.39
CA ASP A 350 -24.38 2.25 4.54
C ASP A 350 -24.68 0.91 5.21
N ARG A 351 -23.74 0.41 6.01
CA ARG A 351 -23.92 -0.73 6.90
C ARG A 351 -25.05 -0.48 7.90
N GLU A 352 -25.07 0.68 8.56
CA GLU A 352 -26.13 1.08 9.49
C GLU A 352 -27.52 1.07 8.82
N LYS A 353 -27.65 1.72 7.65
CA LYS A 353 -28.90 1.77 6.88
C LYS A 353 -29.39 0.36 6.52
N PHE A 354 -28.47 -0.51 6.11
CA PHE A 354 -28.78 -1.87 5.71
C PHE A 354 -29.22 -2.73 6.90
N LEU A 355 -28.44 -2.72 7.98
CA LEU A 355 -28.76 -3.42 9.23
C LEU A 355 -30.11 -2.99 9.78
N ASN A 356 -30.45 -1.70 9.71
CA ASN A 356 -31.74 -1.18 10.15
C ASN A 356 -32.94 -1.77 9.41
N ALA A 357 -32.75 -2.25 8.16
CA ALA A 357 -33.79 -2.89 7.36
C ALA A 357 -33.96 -4.41 7.60
N LEU A 358 -33.09 -5.00 8.42
CA LEU A 358 -33.09 -6.44 8.72
C LEU A 358 -33.67 -6.74 10.12
N PRO A 359 -34.34 -7.91 10.30
CA PRO A 359 -34.75 -8.37 11.63
C PRO A 359 -33.55 -8.74 12.49
N SER A 360 -33.62 -8.46 13.80
CA SER A 360 -32.55 -8.71 14.76
C SER A 360 -32.14 -10.20 14.86
N GLU A 361 -33.09 -11.12 14.74
CA GLU A 361 -32.83 -12.57 14.68
C GLU A 361 -31.98 -12.97 13.46
N VAL A 362 -32.24 -12.35 12.31
CA VAL A 362 -31.46 -12.59 11.08
C VAL A 362 -30.05 -12.06 11.26
N ILE A 363 -29.91 -10.88 11.88
CA ILE A 363 -28.59 -10.28 12.12
C ILE A 363 -27.73 -11.20 12.98
N ALA A 364 -28.28 -11.66 14.11
CA ALA A 364 -27.56 -12.54 15.03
C ALA A 364 -27.20 -13.90 14.40
N SER A 365 -28.18 -14.57 13.78
CA SER A 365 -28.01 -15.96 13.33
C SER A 365 -27.29 -16.11 12.00
N GLN A 366 -27.43 -15.15 11.08
CA GLN A 366 -26.81 -15.22 9.76
C GLN A 366 -25.47 -14.50 9.69
N PHE A 367 -25.31 -13.36 10.36
CA PHE A 367 -24.08 -12.57 10.24
C PHE A 367 -23.18 -12.74 11.44
N ILE A 368 -23.63 -12.35 12.63
CA ILE A 368 -22.78 -12.31 13.84
C ILE A 368 -22.16 -13.69 14.14
N HIS A 369 -22.91 -14.78 13.97
CA HIS A 369 -22.41 -16.14 14.17
C HIS A 369 -21.20 -16.52 13.26
N HIS A 370 -20.98 -15.81 12.16
CA HIS A 370 -19.94 -16.09 11.17
C HIS A 370 -18.86 -15.00 11.10
N MET A 371 -18.89 -14.04 12.04
CA MET A 371 -17.93 -12.94 12.14
C MET A 371 -16.92 -13.21 13.25
N ASP A 372 -15.71 -12.69 13.06
CA ASP A 372 -14.74 -12.54 14.15
C ASP A 372 -15.29 -11.55 15.20
N SER A 373 -14.81 -11.68 16.44
CA SER A 373 -15.43 -10.99 17.58
C SER A 373 -15.31 -9.47 17.54
N ASP A 374 -14.24 -8.93 16.97
CA ASP A 374 -14.03 -7.51 16.70
C ASP A 374 -14.97 -6.99 15.61
N ASP A 375 -15.03 -7.65 14.46
CA ASP A 375 -15.98 -7.30 13.38
C ASP A 375 -17.43 -7.30 13.88
N ALA A 376 -17.80 -8.32 14.67
CA ALA A 376 -19.11 -8.41 15.28
C ALA A 376 -19.38 -7.27 16.28
N ALA A 377 -18.37 -6.86 17.04
CA ALA A 377 -18.49 -5.74 17.97
C ALA A 377 -18.72 -4.43 17.21
N ASP A 378 -17.97 -4.19 16.14
CA ASP A 378 -18.12 -3.00 15.29
C ASP A 378 -19.50 -2.93 14.63
N VAL A 379 -19.94 -4.03 14.00
CA VAL A 379 -21.29 -4.14 13.40
C VAL A 379 -22.40 -3.91 14.42
N ILE A 380 -22.23 -4.40 15.65
CA ILE A 380 -23.23 -4.20 16.72
C ILE A 380 -23.16 -2.76 17.26
N GLN A 381 -21.99 -2.14 17.28
CA GLN A 381 -21.79 -0.77 17.75
C GLN A 381 -22.61 0.24 16.94
N ASP A 382 -22.70 0.04 15.62
CA ASP A 382 -23.49 0.83 14.67
C ASP A 382 -25.01 0.76 14.89
N LEU A 383 -25.50 -0.25 15.62
CA LEU A 383 -26.92 -0.40 15.89
C LEU A 383 -27.40 0.53 17.00
N ASP A 384 -28.64 1.03 16.83
CA ASP A 384 -29.39 1.69 17.90
C ASP A 384 -29.42 0.83 19.19
N ASP A 385 -29.35 1.47 20.36
CA ASP A 385 -29.26 0.80 21.67
C ASP A 385 -30.32 -0.29 21.90
N ASP A 386 -31.56 -0.04 21.46
CA ASP A 386 -32.66 -1.00 21.58
C ASP A 386 -32.43 -2.24 20.70
N LYS A 387 -31.94 -2.03 19.46
CA LYS A 387 -31.70 -3.08 18.47
C LYS A 387 -30.44 -3.89 18.81
N LYS A 388 -29.40 -3.22 19.30
CA LYS A 388 -28.19 -3.81 19.88
C LYS A 388 -28.53 -4.86 20.95
N GLN A 389 -29.37 -4.50 21.92
CA GLN A 389 -29.81 -5.45 22.96
C GLN A 389 -30.60 -6.62 22.39
N GLU A 390 -31.48 -6.36 21.42
CA GLU A 390 -32.27 -7.42 20.79
C GLU A 390 -31.38 -8.40 20.03
N VAL A 391 -30.41 -7.94 19.24
CA VAL A 391 -29.46 -8.79 18.50
C VAL A 391 -28.65 -9.65 19.47
N LEU A 392 -28.09 -9.07 20.54
CA LEU A 392 -27.33 -9.81 21.55
C LEU A 392 -28.15 -10.94 22.23
N LEU A 393 -29.47 -10.77 22.38
CA LEU A 393 -30.36 -11.80 22.94
C LEU A 393 -30.63 -12.97 21.98
N HIS A 394 -30.41 -12.79 20.68
CA HIS A 394 -30.61 -13.81 19.65
C HIS A 394 -29.32 -14.57 19.28
N ILE A 395 -28.17 -14.22 19.87
CA ILE A 395 -26.93 -14.97 19.69
C ILE A 395 -27.01 -16.26 20.52
N ASP A 396 -26.98 -17.41 19.83
CA ASP A 396 -27.08 -18.73 20.47
C ASP A 396 -25.82 -19.12 21.24
N ASP A 397 -24.64 -18.71 20.74
CA ASP A 397 -23.36 -18.98 21.40
C ASP A 397 -23.10 -17.99 22.55
N VAL A 398 -23.19 -18.49 23.77
CA VAL A 398 -22.99 -17.72 24.99
C VAL A 398 -21.54 -17.26 25.17
N GLU A 399 -20.56 -18.02 24.65
CA GLU A 399 -19.14 -17.64 24.70
C GLU A 399 -18.91 -16.46 23.75
N GLN A 400 -19.35 -16.58 22.50
CA GLN A 400 -19.26 -15.50 21.50
C GLN A 400 -19.98 -14.23 21.95
N ALA A 401 -21.22 -14.35 22.44
CA ALA A 401 -21.97 -13.20 22.96
C ALA A 401 -21.26 -12.54 24.16
N GLY A 402 -20.60 -13.33 25.01
CA GLY A 402 -19.81 -12.81 26.13
C GLY A 402 -18.57 -12.06 25.67
N ASP A 403 -17.89 -12.56 24.64
CA ASP A 403 -16.71 -11.95 24.03
C ASP A 403 -17.04 -10.60 23.37
N ILE A 404 -18.11 -10.54 22.59
CA ILE A 404 -18.61 -9.29 21.98
C ILE A 404 -18.97 -8.26 23.05
N VAL A 405 -19.67 -8.66 24.11
CA VAL A 405 -20.04 -7.75 25.21
C VAL A 405 -18.82 -7.21 25.96
N ASP A 406 -17.75 -8.01 26.09
CA ASP A 406 -16.49 -7.54 26.66
C ASP A 406 -15.81 -6.52 25.74
N LEU A 407 -15.85 -6.74 24.42
CA LEU A 407 -15.27 -5.83 23.42
C LEU A 407 -15.99 -4.48 23.36
N LEU A 408 -17.33 -4.48 23.35
CA LEU A 408 -18.17 -3.26 23.43
C LEU A 408 -17.91 -2.41 24.69
N GLY A 409 -17.16 -2.93 25.67
CA GLY A 409 -16.76 -2.20 26.87
C GLY A 409 -15.50 -1.33 26.70
N TYR A 410 -14.75 -1.48 25.60
CA TYR A 410 -13.54 -0.69 25.33
C TYR A 410 -13.84 0.55 24.49
N ASP A 411 -12.93 1.52 24.52
CA ASP A 411 -12.97 2.66 23.61
C ASP A 411 -12.58 2.17 22.19
N GLU A 412 -13.31 2.59 21.16
CA GLU A 412 -13.10 2.23 19.74
C GLU A 412 -11.68 2.56 19.26
N ASP A 413 -11.19 3.77 19.60
CA ASP A 413 -9.84 4.26 19.30
C ASP A 413 -8.73 3.63 20.19
N SER A 414 -8.96 2.44 20.75
CA SER A 414 -8.01 1.75 21.63
C SER A 414 -7.67 0.34 21.16
N ALA A 415 -6.57 -0.20 21.68
CA ALA A 415 -6.15 -1.58 21.45
C ALA A 415 -7.21 -2.60 21.90
N GLY A 416 -8.11 -2.23 22.83
CA GLY A 416 -9.23 -3.07 23.23
C GLY A 416 -10.41 -3.01 22.27
N GLY A 417 -10.60 -1.89 21.56
CA GLY A 417 -11.58 -1.76 20.48
C GLY A 417 -11.15 -2.53 19.23
N LEU A 418 -9.86 -2.47 18.89
CA LEU A 418 -9.30 -3.13 17.69
C LEU A 418 -8.98 -4.64 17.84
N MET A 419 -9.29 -5.28 18.97
CA MET A 419 -8.79 -6.65 19.21
C MET A 419 -9.85 -7.72 19.00
N ALA A 420 -9.46 -8.76 18.25
CA ALA A 420 -10.14 -10.04 18.24
C ALA A 420 -9.81 -10.90 19.49
N LYS A 421 -10.77 -11.70 19.94
CA LYS A 421 -10.63 -12.72 21.00
C LYS A 421 -10.12 -14.07 20.48
N GLU A 422 -10.24 -14.29 19.19
CA GLU A 422 -9.92 -15.50 18.44
C GLU A 422 -8.41 -15.75 18.42
N LEU A 423 -7.86 -16.51 19.38
CA LEU A 423 -6.42 -16.78 19.44
C LEU A 423 -6.07 -18.19 19.94
N ILE A 424 -4.88 -18.67 19.54
CA ILE A 424 -4.32 -19.90 20.09
C ILE A 424 -3.49 -19.58 21.33
N ARG A 425 -3.89 -20.14 22.48
CA ARG A 425 -3.10 -20.10 23.72
C ARG A 425 -2.79 -21.48 24.27
N VAL A 426 -1.57 -21.63 24.80
CA VAL A 426 -1.07 -22.87 25.40
C VAL A 426 -0.40 -22.59 26.74
N ASN A 427 -0.56 -23.51 27.69
CA ASN A 427 0.04 -23.35 29.01
C ASN A 427 1.49 -23.85 29.03
N GLU A 428 2.38 -23.11 29.70
CA GLU A 428 3.82 -23.41 29.80
C GLU A 428 4.12 -24.80 30.41
N ASN A 429 3.23 -25.31 31.26
CA ASN A 429 3.41 -26.55 32.00
C ASN A 429 3.07 -27.80 31.17
N TRP A 430 2.44 -27.64 30.01
CA TRP A 430 2.04 -28.75 29.14
C TRP A 430 3.24 -29.41 28.47
N GLY A 431 3.14 -30.73 28.26
CA GLY A 431 4.01 -31.44 27.32
C GLY A 431 3.56 -31.20 25.87
N VAL A 432 4.48 -31.27 24.91
CA VAL A 432 4.21 -31.05 23.48
C VAL A 432 3.01 -31.86 22.95
N ALA A 433 2.83 -33.11 23.37
CA ALA A 433 1.68 -33.91 22.95
C ALA A 433 0.33 -33.33 23.43
N THR A 434 0.27 -32.83 24.67
CA THR A 434 -0.93 -32.15 25.18
C THR A 434 -1.12 -30.82 24.49
N CYS A 435 -0.05 -30.04 24.31
CA CYS A 435 -0.05 -28.78 23.58
C CYS A 435 -0.68 -28.94 22.19
N ILE A 436 -0.19 -29.87 21.37
CA ILE A 436 -0.72 -30.11 20.02
C ILE A 436 -2.19 -30.53 20.06
N ARG A 437 -2.59 -31.36 21.05
CA ARG A 437 -3.98 -31.80 21.17
C ARG A 437 -4.92 -30.65 21.50
N GLU A 438 -4.55 -29.77 22.44
CA GLU A 438 -5.39 -28.63 22.83
C GLU A 438 -5.39 -27.55 21.74
N MET A 439 -4.24 -27.29 21.09
CA MET A 439 -4.17 -26.41 19.92
C MET A 439 -5.12 -26.86 18.80
N ARG A 440 -5.18 -28.17 18.51
CA ARG A 440 -6.10 -28.71 17.50
C ARG A 440 -7.57 -28.56 17.84
N LYS A 441 -7.92 -28.34 19.12
CA LYS A 441 -9.32 -28.05 19.49
C LYS A 441 -9.64 -26.59 19.22
N GLN A 442 -8.78 -25.68 19.68
CA GLN A 442 -8.93 -24.23 19.48
C GLN A 442 -8.88 -23.86 17.98
N ALA A 443 -8.01 -24.51 17.21
CA ALA A 443 -7.83 -24.28 15.78
C ALA A 443 -9.01 -24.70 14.88
N LYS A 444 -10.10 -25.23 15.44
CA LYS A 444 -11.28 -25.60 14.63
C LYS A 444 -12.17 -24.43 14.30
N ASP A 445 -12.15 -23.45 15.18
CA ASP A 445 -13.06 -22.30 15.20
C ASP A 445 -12.25 -21.03 14.89
N LEU A 446 -11.15 -21.18 14.14
CA LEU A 446 -10.25 -20.10 13.73
C LEU A 446 -9.94 -20.27 12.24
N ASP A 447 -10.11 -19.20 11.48
CA ASP A 447 -9.76 -19.18 10.06
C ASP A 447 -8.24 -19.19 9.86
N GLU A 448 -7.53 -18.36 10.63
CA GLU A 448 -6.07 -18.23 10.54
C GLU A 448 -5.36 -18.36 11.90
N ILE A 449 -4.21 -19.04 11.89
CA ILE A 449 -3.34 -19.17 13.07
C ILE A 449 -2.04 -18.41 12.83
N TYR A 450 -1.98 -17.19 13.35
CA TYR A 450 -0.81 -16.33 13.24
C TYR A 450 0.29 -16.74 14.24
N TYR A 451 -0.04 -16.72 15.54
CA TYR A 451 0.87 -17.09 16.63
C TYR A 451 0.23 -18.05 17.63
N ILE A 452 1.10 -18.75 18.36
CA ILE A 452 0.74 -19.63 19.48
C ILE A 452 1.27 -18.95 20.73
N TYR A 453 0.38 -18.37 21.52
CA TYR A 453 0.75 -17.64 22.72
C TYR A 453 0.96 -18.60 23.90
N VAL A 454 2.01 -18.37 24.66
CA VAL A 454 2.32 -19.16 25.86
C VAL A 454 1.91 -18.37 27.09
N VAL A 455 1.11 -18.99 27.95
CA VAL A 455 0.61 -18.40 29.19
C VAL A 455 0.91 -19.27 30.40
N ASN A 456 0.89 -18.67 31.59
CA ASN A 456 0.93 -19.41 32.87
C ASN A 456 -0.49 -19.86 33.31
N ASP A 457 -0.60 -20.40 34.53
CA ASP A 457 -1.87 -20.84 35.11
C ASP A 457 -2.84 -19.68 35.45
N GLU A 458 -2.35 -18.42 35.44
CA GLU A 458 -3.11 -17.20 35.67
C GLU A 458 -3.44 -16.43 34.38
N ASN A 459 -3.21 -17.04 33.20
CA ASN A 459 -3.35 -16.46 31.85
C ASN A 459 -2.41 -15.29 31.53
N VAL A 460 -1.35 -15.08 32.31
CA VAL A 460 -0.34 -14.05 32.03
C VAL A 460 0.46 -14.45 30.79
N LEU A 461 0.61 -13.51 29.84
CA LEU A 461 1.38 -13.71 28.61
C LEU A 461 2.87 -13.84 28.94
N LEU A 462 3.47 -14.99 28.58
CA LEU A 462 4.88 -15.29 28.82
C LEU A 462 5.74 -15.20 27.56
N GLY A 463 5.17 -15.48 26.39
CA GLY A 463 5.92 -15.56 25.14
C GLY A 463 5.14 -16.19 24.00
N ILE A 464 5.87 -16.56 22.94
CA ILE A 464 5.31 -17.19 21.73
C ILE A 464 6.01 -18.51 21.44
N LEU A 465 5.26 -19.47 20.92
CA LEU A 465 5.76 -20.79 20.55
C LEU A 465 5.77 -20.96 19.03
N SER A 466 6.96 -21.11 18.45
CA SER A 466 7.06 -21.34 17.01
C SER A 466 6.73 -22.79 16.61
N MET A 467 6.01 -22.96 15.50
CA MET A 467 5.72 -24.28 14.91
C MET A 467 6.99 -25.11 14.68
N LYS A 468 8.10 -24.46 14.30
CA LYS A 468 9.40 -25.12 14.17
C LYS A 468 9.86 -25.78 15.47
N SER A 469 9.69 -25.11 16.61
CA SER A 469 10.11 -25.63 17.91
C SER A 469 9.24 -26.80 18.34
N LEU A 470 7.94 -26.72 18.09
CA LEU A 470 6.99 -27.83 18.27
C LEU A 470 7.36 -29.07 17.44
N LEU A 471 7.75 -28.89 16.17
CA LEU A 471 8.11 -30.01 15.27
C LEU A 471 9.43 -30.70 15.63
N LEU A 472 10.36 -29.99 16.28
CA LEU A 472 11.68 -30.52 16.65
C LEU A 472 11.70 -31.13 18.06
N ALA A 473 10.75 -30.76 18.91
CA ALA A 473 10.69 -31.20 20.30
C ALA A 473 10.13 -32.62 20.43
N SER A 474 10.55 -33.33 21.47
CA SER A 474 9.96 -34.64 21.79
C SER A 474 8.57 -34.47 22.42
N ALA A 475 7.71 -35.47 22.27
CA ALA A 475 6.33 -35.43 22.78
C ALA A 475 6.22 -35.11 24.29
N SER A 476 7.23 -35.45 25.08
CA SER A 476 7.29 -35.23 26.54
C SER A 476 8.00 -33.94 26.94
N THR A 477 8.64 -33.23 26.03
CA THR A 477 9.27 -31.92 26.31
C THR A 477 8.20 -30.93 26.75
N LYS A 478 8.49 -30.09 27.75
CA LYS A 478 7.53 -29.08 28.22
C LYS A 478 7.59 -27.83 27.35
N VAL A 479 6.45 -27.14 27.20
CA VAL A 479 6.36 -25.88 26.46
C VAL A 479 7.32 -24.84 27.03
N LYS A 480 7.43 -24.74 28.37
CA LYS A 480 8.36 -23.81 29.04
C LYS A 480 9.83 -23.92 28.61
N ASP A 481 10.23 -25.08 28.08
CA ASP A 481 11.62 -25.35 27.68
C ASP A 481 11.89 -24.97 26.21
N ILE A 482 10.85 -24.61 25.44
CA ILE A 482 10.92 -24.44 23.98
C ILE A 482 10.26 -23.17 23.43
N TYR A 483 9.61 -22.36 24.26
CA TYR A 483 9.01 -21.09 23.83
C TYR A 483 10.03 -19.94 23.79
N ASP A 484 9.71 -18.89 23.05
CA ASP A 484 10.46 -17.64 23.02
C ASP A 484 9.78 -16.61 23.91
N GLY A 485 10.49 -16.11 24.93
CA GLY A 485 9.96 -15.15 25.90
C GLY A 485 9.95 -13.70 25.40
N GLU A 486 10.59 -13.39 24.27
CA GLU A 486 10.56 -12.04 23.70
C GLU A 486 9.27 -11.82 22.91
N VAL A 487 8.18 -11.46 23.60
CA VAL A 487 6.92 -11.03 22.99
C VAL A 487 6.66 -9.56 23.25
N ARG A 488 6.36 -8.82 22.18
CA ARG A 488 5.84 -7.45 22.30
C ARG A 488 4.33 -7.52 22.44
N SER A 489 3.79 -6.76 23.38
CA SER A 489 2.36 -6.65 23.63
C SER A 489 2.00 -5.21 23.93
N VAL A 490 0.72 -4.88 23.79
CA VAL A 490 0.12 -3.60 24.19
C VAL A 490 -0.91 -3.83 25.29
N ARG A 491 -1.32 -2.74 25.94
CA ARG A 491 -2.41 -2.78 26.92
C ARG A 491 -3.72 -2.46 26.23
N THR A 492 -4.84 -2.92 26.78
CA THR A 492 -6.18 -2.63 26.24
C THR A 492 -6.46 -1.14 26.04
N ASN A 493 -5.86 -0.25 26.85
CA ASN A 493 -6.07 1.19 26.77
C ASN A 493 -5.00 1.95 25.95
N THR A 494 -4.11 1.24 25.26
CA THR A 494 -3.17 1.85 24.30
C THR A 494 -3.97 2.40 23.12
N SER A 495 -3.66 3.59 22.60
CA SER A 495 -4.41 4.16 21.47
C SER A 495 -4.17 3.39 20.17
N SER A 496 -5.16 3.39 19.27
CA SER A 496 -5.08 2.84 17.91
C SER A 496 -3.86 3.36 17.14
N GLU A 497 -3.58 4.66 17.22
CA GLU A 497 -2.39 5.29 16.62
C GLU A 497 -1.07 4.69 17.16
N GLU A 498 -0.97 4.47 18.48
CA GLU A 498 0.24 3.87 19.07
C GLU A 498 0.38 2.40 18.68
N VAL A 499 -0.73 1.66 18.59
CA VAL A 499 -0.76 0.29 18.06
C VAL A 499 -0.21 0.26 16.64
N ALA A 500 -0.73 1.12 15.75
CA ALA A 500 -0.31 1.22 14.36
C ALA A 500 1.20 1.52 14.24
N GLN A 501 1.69 2.50 15.01
CA GLN A 501 3.11 2.85 15.05
C GLN A 501 3.99 1.68 15.53
N ILE A 502 3.55 0.91 16.53
CA ILE A 502 4.29 -0.26 17.04
C ILE A 502 4.33 -1.35 15.96
N MET A 503 3.19 -1.67 15.34
CA MET A 503 3.12 -2.72 14.33
C MET A 503 3.93 -2.36 13.08
N GLU A 504 3.83 -1.12 12.59
CA GLU A 504 4.63 -0.63 11.46
C GLU A 504 6.14 -0.68 11.80
N LYS A 505 6.55 -0.11 12.94
CA LYS A 505 7.96 0.00 13.33
C LYS A 505 8.64 -1.36 13.44
N TYR A 506 7.93 -2.36 13.95
CA TYR A 506 8.47 -3.70 14.17
C TYR A 506 8.09 -4.70 13.06
N ASN A 507 7.35 -4.26 12.03
CA ASN A 507 6.81 -5.10 10.96
C ASN A 507 6.05 -6.32 11.51
N LEU A 508 5.15 -6.07 12.47
CA LEU A 508 4.35 -7.11 13.10
C LEU A 508 3.10 -7.37 12.25
N ILE A 509 2.78 -8.64 12.05
CA ILE A 509 1.55 -9.09 11.38
C ILE A 509 0.42 -9.22 12.40
N VAL A 510 0.76 -9.42 13.67
CA VAL A 510 -0.18 -9.55 14.77
C VAL A 510 0.47 -9.03 16.06
N LEU A 511 -0.33 -8.42 16.93
CA LEU A 511 0.11 -7.85 18.21
C LEU A 511 -0.80 -8.32 19.35
N PRO A 512 -0.29 -9.05 20.36
CA PRO A 512 -1.10 -9.47 21.50
C PRO A 512 -1.46 -8.30 22.42
N VAL A 513 -2.69 -8.34 22.92
CA VAL A 513 -3.24 -7.35 23.85
C VAL A 513 -3.36 -7.94 25.24
N THR A 514 -2.97 -7.16 26.24
CA THR A 514 -2.96 -7.57 27.64
C THR A 514 -3.76 -6.64 28.53
N ASP A 515 -4.35 -7.19 29.60
CA ASP A 515 -5.00 -6.38 30.63
C ASP A 515 -3.97 -5.66 31.54
N SER A 516 -4.47 -4.91 32.52
CA SER A 516 -3.64 -4.16 33.47
C SER A 516 -2.69 -5.02 34.32
N ILE A 517 -2.97 -6.33 34.46
CA ILE A 517 -2.23 -7.31 35.26
C ILE A 517 -1.33 -8.19 34.36
N GLY A 518 -1.42 -8.06 33.03
CA GLY A 518 -0.61 -8.76 32.04
C GLY A 518 -1.24 -10.04 31.49
N ARG A 519 -2.54 -10.26 31.71
CA ARG A 519 -3.26 -11.41 31.13
C ARG A 519 -3.49 -11.18 29.65
N LEU A 520 -3.31 -12.23 28.85
CA LEU A 520 -3.65 -12.20 27.42
C LEU A 520 -5.17 -12.16 27.26
N VAL A 521 -5.68 -11.10 26.63
CA VAL A 521 -7.13 -10.86 26.46
C VAL A 521 -7.58 -10.76 25.01
N GLY A 522 -6.65 -10.61 24.07
CA GLY A 522 -6.95 -10.53 22.64
C GLY A 522 -5.69 -10.36 21.79
N ARG A 523 -5.88 -10.16 20.50
CA ARG A 523 -4.82 -9.83 19.54
C ARG A 523 -5.35 -8.85 18.50
N ILE A 524 -4.47 -8.05 17.92
CA ILE A 524 -4.77 -7.13 16.83
C ILE A 524 -4.01 -7.59 15.59
N THR A 525 -4.67 -7.60 14.45
CA THR A 525 -4.13 -8.01 13.15
C THR A 525 -3.70 -6.80 12.33
N ILE A 526 -2.91 -7.02 11.28
CA ILE A 526 -2.32 -5.90 10.52
C ILE A 526 -3.34 -5.24 9.60
N ASP A 527 -4.33 -6.00 9.15
CA ASP A 527 -5.47 -5.61 8.33
C ASP A 527 -6.27 -4.51 9.02
N ASP A 528 -6.74 -4.72 10.25
CA ASP A 528 -7.44 -3.70 11.06
C ASP A 528 -6.58 -2.43 11.24
N VAL A 529 -5.27 -2.62 11.42
CA VAL A 529 -4.33 -1.51 11.57
C VAL A 529 -4.10 -0.74 10.28
N VAL A 530 -4.29 -1.34 9.10
CA VAL A 530 -4.17 -0.63 7.83
C VAL A 530 -5.25 0.44 7.71
N ASP A 531 -6.48 0.15 8.16
CA ASP A 531 -7.57 1.13 8.17
C ASP A 531 -7.28 2.25 9.17
N VAL A 532 -6.83 1.94 10.38
CA VAL A 532 -6.36 2.94 11.36
C VAL A 532 -5.29 3.87 10.77
N ILE A 533 -4.33 3.35 10.00
CA ILE A 533 -3.29 4.16 9.34
C ILE A 533 -3.89 5.07 8.27
N ARG A 534 -4.87 4.57 7.50
CA ARG A 534 -5.55 5.35 6.45
C ARG A 534 -6.36 6.48 7.08
N ASP A 535 -7.16 6.15 8.07
CA ASP A 535 -8.12 7.06 8.68
C ASP A 535 -7.41 8.16 9.46
N GLU A 536 -6.30 7.84 10.14
CA GLU A 536 -5.45 8.85 10.78
C GLU A 536 -4.79 9.76 9.74
N ALA A 537 -4.32 9.23 8.61
CA ALA A 537 -3.73 10.04 7.54
C ALA A 537 -4.76 10.97 6.88
N GLU A 538 -6.01 10.50 6.73
CA GLU A 538 -7.12 11.30 6.25
C GLU A 538 -7.48 12.40 7.25
N ARG A 539 -7.63 12.07 8.53
CA ARG A 539 -7.88 13.01 9.63
C ARG A 539 -6.83 14.10 9.68
N ASP A 540 -5.54 13.75 9.63
CA ASP A 540 -4.42 14.68 9.59
C ASP A 540 -4.53 15.65 8.40
N TYR A 541 -4.89 15.12 7.23
CA TYR A 541 -5.08 15.92 6.02
C TYR A 541 -6.28 16.87 6.14
N GLN A 542 -7.40 16.39 6.66
CA GLN A 542 -8.61 17.18 6.88
C GLN A 542 -8.34 18.32 7.87
N LEU A 543 -7.71 18.04 9.01
CA LEU A 543 -7.30 19.05 9.99
C LEU A 543 -6.37 20.08 9.36
N ALA A 544 -5.37 19.63 8.59
CA ALA A 544 -4.44 20.52 7.91
C ALA A 544 -5.08 21.41 6.84
N SER A 545 -6.24 21.01 6.31
CA SER A 545 -7.03 21.79 5.36
C SER A 545 -8.05 22.74 6.01
N GLY A 546 -8.21 22.68 7.34
CA GLY A 546 -9.22 23.44 8.08
C GLY A 546 -10.60 22.80 8.02
N ILE A 547 -10.67 21.49 8.23
CA ILE A 547 -11.89 20.71 8.45
C ILE A 547 -11.83 20.17 9.89
N THR A 548 -12.93 20.22 10.65
CA THR A 548 -12.94 19.87 12.09
C THR A 548 -13.45 18.47 12.40
N THR A 549 -14.21 17.87 11.49
CA THR A 549 -14.91 16.61 11.68
C THR A 549 -14.78 15.82 10.40
N ASP A 550 -14.84 14.50 10.52
CA ASP A 550 -14.83 13.66 9.35
C ASP A 550 -16.05 13.94 8.46
N VAL A 551 -15.78 14.08 7.17
CA VAL A 551 -16.77 14.44 6.16
C VAL A 551 -16.42 13.85 4.80
N GLU A 552 -17.44 13.33 4.15
CA GLU A 552 -17.30 12.77 2.81
C GLU A 552 -17.77 13.73 1.71
N THR A 553 -17.45 13.40 0.47
CA THR A 553 -17.93 14.18 -0.69
C THR A 553 -19.42 13.98 -0.98
N THR A 554 -19.99 12.87 -0.51
CA THR A 554 -21.40 12.43 -0.60
C THR A 554 -22.28 13.13 0.43
N ASP A 555 -21.67 13.70 1.47
CA ASP A 555 -22.38 14.35 2.57
C ASP A 555 -23.25 15.53 2.14
N SER A 556 -24.29 15.78 2.93
CA SER A 556 -25.18 16.92 2.71
C SER A 556 -24.40 18.26 2.76
N PRO A 557 -24.78 19.26 1.95
CA PRO A 557 -24.14 20.59 1.99
C PRO A 557 -24.15 21.24 3.39
N ALA A 558 -25.12 20.89 4.23
CA ALA A 558 -25.22 21.37 5.61
C ALA A 558 -24.15 20.76 6.54
N ARG A 559 -23.86 19.46 6.42
CA ARG A 559 -22.80 18.77 7.18
C ARG A 559 -21.42 19.31 6.77
N LEU A 560 -21.16 19.39 5.47
CA LEU A 560 -19.94 19.99 4.92
C LEU A 560 -19.73 21.44 5.36
N SER A 561 -20.80 22.25 5.40
CA SER A 561 -20.71 23.63 5.87
C SER A 561 -20.40 23.69 7.36
N ARG A 562 -21.00 22.84 8.19
CA ARG A 562 -20.76 22.78 9.64
C ARG A 562 -19.33 22.36 9.96
N ALA A 563 -18.73 21.46 9.19
CA ALA A 563 -17.35 21.01 9.39
C ALA A 563 -16.30 22.09 9.06
N ARG A 564 -16.60 22.99 8.11
CA ARG A 564 -15.69 24.05 7.61
C ARG A 564 -15.88 25.41 8.30
N LEU A 565 -17.12 25.74 8.65
CA LEU A 565 -17.47 27.05 9.20
C LEU A 565 -16.64 27.46 10.44
N PRO A 566 -16.33 26.58 11.40
CA PRO A 566 -15.47 26.94 12.54
C PRO A 566 -14.14 27.53 12.09
N TRP A 567 -13.45 26.89 11.16
CA TRP A 567 -12.18 27.36 10.62
C TRP A 567 -12.32 28.61 9.74
N LEU A 568 -13.37 28.69 8.92
CA LEU A 568 -13.66 29.88 8.11
C LEU A 568 -13.95 31.11 8.99
N ILE A 569 -14.64 30.94 10.12
CA ILE A 569 -14.89 32.00 11.09
C ILE A 569 -13.58 32.43 11.75
N ILE A 570 -12.71 31.50 12.13
CA ILE A 570 -11.37 31.82 12.67
C ILE A 570 -10.57 32.64 11.64
N GLY A 571 -10.55 32.21 10.38
CA GLY A 571 -9.88 32.95 9.30
C GLY A 571 -10.48 34.34 9.07
N LEU A 572 -11.81 34.48 9.12
CA LEU A 572 -12.49 35.77 9.01
C LEU A 572 -12.11 36.72 10.15
N VAL A 573 -12.15 36.24 11.40
CA VAL A 573 -11.73 37.01 12.58
C VAL A 573 -10.27 37.45 12.42
N GLY A 574 -9.42 36.55 11.95
CA GLY A 574 -8.05 36.83 11.54
C GLY A 574 -7.91 37.97 10.54
N GLY A 575 -8.67 37.92 9.45
CA GLY A 575 -8.70 38.97 8.43
C GLY A 575 -9.16 40.32 8.98
N VAL A 576 -10.11 40.35 9.91
CA VAL A 576 -10.50 41.58 10.62
C VAL A 576 -9.35 42.14 11.46
N ILE A 577 -8.58 41.28 12.13
CA ILE A 577 -7.37 41.70 12.87
C ILE A 577 -6.33 42.28 11.90
N VAL A 578 -6.11 41.65 10.75
CA VAL A 578 -5.22 42.17 9.70
C VAL A 578 -5.66 43.57 9.25
N ALA A 579 -6.95 43.78 9.00
CA ALA A 579 -7.48 45.10 8.64
C ALA A 579 -7.24 46.15 9.76
N ALA A 580 -7.40 45.75 11.03
CA ALA A 580 -7.10 46.61 12.16
C ALA A 580 -5.60 46.97 12.25
N VAL A 581 -4.70 46.03 11.95
CA VAL A 581 -3.25 46.28 11.86
C VAL A 581 -2.97 47.30 10.76
N ILE A 582 -3.51 47.11 9.55
CA ILE A 582 -3.33 48.06 8.42
C ILE A 582 -3.83 49.46 8.79
N SER A 583 -5.01 49.57 9.41
CA SER A 583 -5.57 50.86 9.84
C SER A 583 -4.66 51.60 10.83
N ARG A 584 -3.90 50.87 11.67
CA ARG A 584 -2.96 51.50 12.60
C ARG A 584 -1.78 52.21 11.92
N PHE A 585 -1.47 51.83 10.68
CA PHE A 585 -0.40 52.39 9.85
C PHE A 585 -0.94 53.25 8.68
N GLU A 586 -2.21 53.68 8.74
CA GLU A 586 -2.84 54.47 7.67
C GLU A 586 -2.05 55.75 7.34
N GLU A 587 -1.54 56.45 8.37
CA GLU A 587 -0.73 57.66 8.17
C GLU A 587 0.60 57.34 7.48
N ASP A 588 1.25 56.21 7.78
CA ASP A 588 2.48 55.80 7.11
C ASP A 588 2.21 55.43 5.63
N ILE A 589 1.05 54.83 5.34
CA ILE A 589 0.61 54.51 3.98
C ILE A 589 0.32 55.79 3.18
N LYS A 590 -0.25 56.84 3.78
CA LYS A 590 -0.46 58.13 3.12
C LYS A 590 0.85 58.77 2.67
N ILE A 591 1.92 58.60 3.45
CA ILE A 591 3.26 59.10 3.11
C ILE A 591 3.83 58.29 1.93
N ASN A 592 3.68 56.96 1.94
CA ASN A 592 4.18 56.07 0.90
C ASN A 592 3.11 55.11 0.37
N PRO A 593 2.21 55.57 -0.53
CA PRO A 593 1.10 54.75 -1.02
C PRO A 593 1.56 53.48 -1.75
N GLU A 594 2.76 53.51 -2.33
CA GLU A 594 3.39 52.40 -3.06
C GLU A 594 3.62 51.16 -2.18
N MET A 595 3.73 51.33 -0.85
CA MET A 595 3.83 50.19 0.07
C MET A 595 2.59 49.29 0.02
N ALA A 596 1.41 49.88 -0.23
CA ALA A 596 0.17 49.12 -0.25
C ALA A 596 0.15 48.05 -1.36
N PHE A 597 0.89 48.26 -2.46
CA PHE A 597 0.99 47.31 -3.57
C PHE A 597 1.70 46.00 -3.17
N PHE A 598 2.53 46.04 -2.13
CA PHE A 598 3.27 44.85 -1.67
C PHE A 598 2.58 44.11 -0.51
N ILE A 599 1.48 44.63 0.03
CA ILE A 599 0.71 43.97 1.10
C ILE A 599 0.33 42.53 0.71
N PRO A 600 -0.26 42.25 -0.48
CA PRO A 600 -0.63 40.88 -0.83
C PRO A 600 0.58 39.96 -0.97
N LEU A 601 1.70 40.48 -1.50
CA LEU A 601 2.93 39.71 -1.66
C LEU A 601 3.51 39.31 -0.30
N ILE A 602 3.58 40.26 0.63
CA ILE A 602 4.12 40.02 1.98
C ILE A 602 3.27 38.99 2.73
N GLY A 603 1.94 39.16 2.74
CA GLY A 603 1.03 38.20 3.38
C GLY A 603 1.16 36.80 2.79
N ALA A 604 1.06 36.70 1.46
CA ALA A 604 1.20 35.41 0.78
C ALA A 604 2.54 34.71 1.07
N MET A 605 3.65 35.45 1.10
CA MET A 605 4.96 34.87 1.43
C MET A 605 5.06 34.45 2.89
N ALA A 606 4.50 35.22 3.82
CA ALA A 606 4.43 34.86 5.24
C ALA A 606 3.62 33.56 5.44
N GLY A 607 2.42 33.48 4.85
CA GLY A 607 1.57 32.30 4.91
C GLY A 607 2.22 31.06 4.31
N ASN A 608 2.77 31.16 3.09
CA ASN A 608 3.38 30.03 2.39
C ASN A 608 4.60 29.46 3.12
N VAL A 609 5.51 30.33 3.60
CA VAL A 609 6.67 29.89 4.37
C VAL A 609 6.22 29.23 5.68
N GLY A 610 5.23 29.83 6.35
CA GLY A 610 4.65 29.28 7.57
C GLY A 610 4.10 27.86 7.40
N ILE A 611 3.25 27.66 6.39
CA ILE A 611 2.67 26.34 6.10
C ILE A 611 3.78 25.33 5.83
N GLN A 612 4.78 25.67 5.00
CA GLN A 612 5.87 24.75 4.67
C GLN A 612 6.68 24.33 5.91
N SER A 613 7.07 25.30 6.73
CA SER A 613 7.80 25.03 7.98
C SER A 613 6.97 24.22 8.96
N SER A 614 5.65 24.48 9.06
CA SER A 614 4.75 23.71 9.93
C SER A 614 4.52 22.28 9.45
N ALA A 615 4.30 22.09 8.15
CA ALA A 615 4.05 20.77 7.57
C ALA A 615 5.25 19.82 7.75
N ILE A 616 6.47 20.31 7.54
CA ILE A 616 7.69 19.51 7.75
C ILE A 616 7.80 19.05 9.21
N ILE A 617 7.44 19.91 10.16
CA ILE A 617 7.53 19.60 11.58
C ILE A 617 6.41 18.66 12.01
N VAL A 618 5.16 18.89 11.59
CA VAL A 618 4.04 17.99 11.88
C VAL A 618 4.32 16.60 11.31
N GLN A 619 4.72 16.51 10.04
CA GLN A 619 5.10 15.24 9.43
C GLN A 619 6.24 14.56 10.19
N GLY A 620 7.22 15.32 10.66
CA GLY A 620 8.30 14.80 11.48
C GLY A 620 7.85 14.26 12.84
N ILE A 621 6.81 14.86 13.44
CA ILE A 621 6.21 14.40 14.70
C ILE A 621 5.45 13.10 14.45
N ALA A 622 4.54 13.08 13.47
CA ALA A 622 3.71 11.92 13.14
C ALA A 622 4.55 10.69 12.75
N SER A 623 5.58 10.87 11.92
CA SER A 623 6.47 9.76 11.52
C SER A 623 7.48 9.33 12.60
N ASN A 624 7.43 9.92 13.80
CA ASN A 624 8.40 9.72 14.88
C ASN A 624 9.87 9.85 14.42
N SER A 625 10.08 10.60 13.32
CA SER A 625 11.34 10.66 12.57
C SER A 625 12.21 11.83 13.00
N LEU A 626 11.67 12.75 13.81
CA LEU A 626 12.38 13.92 14.35
C LEU A 626 13.56 13.57 15.27
N GLY A 627 13.75 12.29 15.60
CA GLY A 627 14.87 11.79 16.38
C GLY A 627 14.98 12.44 17.77
N LEU A 628 16.13 12.24 18.41
CA LEU A 628 16.45 12.81 19.72
C LEU A 628 16.84 14.31 19.66
N GLU A 629 16.59 14.99 18.54
CA GLU A 629 16.94 16.41 18.39
C GLU A 629 16.10 17.27 19.34
N SER A 630 16.78 18.13 20.10
CA SER A 630 16.13 19.10 20.98
C SER A 630 15.36 20.16 20.17
N THR A 631 14.30 20.73 20.75
CA THR A 631 13.55 21.86 20.16
C THR A 631 14.47 22.99 19.69
N TYR A 632 15.55 23.28 20.43
CA TYR A 632 16.53 24.30 20.07
C TYR A 632 17.28 23.95 18.77
N GLN A 633 17.72 22.69 18.60
CA GLN A 633 18.41 22.25 17.39
C GLN A 633 17.50 22.35 16.16
N LYS A 634 16.22 21.96 16.30
CA LYS A 634 15.20 22.08 15.26
C LYS A 634 15.01 23.53 14.84
N LEU A 635 14.85 24.44 15.80
CA LEU A 635 14.72 25.88 15.52
C LEU A 635 15.97 26.49 14.89
N MET A 636 17.18 26.07 15.29
CA MET A 636 18.41 26.56 14.68
C MET A 636 18.60 26.07 13.25
N LYS A 637 18.26 24.81 12.97
CA LYS A 637 18.26 24.26 11.61
C LYS A 637 17.28 25.04 10.72
N GLU A 638 16.08 25.30 11.24
CA GLU A 638 15.07 26.07 10.52
C GLU A 638 15.51 27.52 10.30
N LEU A 639 16.11 28.18 11.30
CA LEU A 639 16.65 29.52 11.14
C LEU A 639 17.66 29.61 10.00
N LEU A 640 18.54 28.62 9.85
CA LEU A 640 19.50 28.56 8.74
C LEU A 640 18.81 28.41 7.38
N VAL A 641 17.79 27.55 7.29
CA VAL A 641 16.97 27.39 6.07
C VAL A 641 16.25 28.70 5.73
N ALA A 642 15.65 29.36 6.72
CA ALA A 642 14.95 30.62 6.57
C ALA A 642 15.87 31.76 6.15
N LEU A 643 17.09 31.84 6.67
CA LEU A 643 18.10 32.82 6.25
C LEU A 643 18.49 32.64 4.78
N LEU A 644 18.72 31.40 4.35
CA LEU A 644 19.06 31.07 2.97
C LEU A 644 17.91 31.45 2.01
N ASN A 645 16.70 30.95 2.31
CA ASN A 645 15.51 31.18 1.49
C ASN A 645 15.13 32.67 1.48
N GLY A 646 15.19 33.31 2.64
CA GLY A 646 14.96 34.74 2.81
C GLY A 646 15.89 35.57 1.93
N PHE A 647 17.19 35.27 1.92
CA PHE A 647 18.15 36.05 1.12
C PHE A 647 17.88 35.92 -0.39
N ILE A 648 17.56 34.71 -0.85
CA ILE A 648 17.23 34.45 -2.26
C ILE A 648 15.96 35.22 -2.66
N LEU A 649 14.88 35.08 -1.88
CA LEU A 649 13.58 35.66 -2.21
C LEU A 649 13.58 37.18 -2.07
N ALA A 650 14.18 37.72 -1.01
CA ALA A 650 14.37 39.16 -0.85
C ALA A 650 15.28 39.74 -1.93
N GLY A 651 16.33 39.02 -2.34
CA GLY A 651 17.23 39.44 -3.43
C GLY A 651 16.51 39.50 -4.79
N LEU A 652 15.61 38.55 -5.08
CA LEU A 652 14.78 38.58 -6.27
C LEU A 652 13.82 39.77 -6.27
N LEU A 653 13.16 40.03 -5.14
CA LEU A 653 12.28 41.19 -5.00
C LEU A 653 13.04 42.52 -5.08
N PHE A 654 14.24 42.57 -4.49
CA PHE A 654 15.13 43.71 -4.59
C PHE A 654 15.50 43.98 -6.04
N LEU A 655 15.90 42.96 -6.79
CA LEU A 655 16.25 43.09 -8.21
C LEU A 655 15.05 43.57 -9.04
N TYR A 656 13.87 43.00 -8.82
CA TYR A 656 12.63 43.43 -9.47
C TYR A 656 12.37 44.92 -9.19
N ASN A 657 12.35 45.32 -7.92
CA ASN A 657 12.11 46.71 -7.55
C ASN A 657 13.20 47.66 -8.03
N TYR A 658 14.46 47.24 -8.07
CA TYR A 658 15.55 48.06 -8.61
C TYR A 658 15.41 48.31 -10.12
N LEU A 659 14.90 47.34 -10.88
CA LEU A 659 14.72 47.46 -12.33
C LEU A 659 13.45 48.24 -12.71
N PHE A 660 12.37 48.10 -11.94
CA PHE A 660 11.05 48.62 -12.29
C PHE A 660 10.58 49.80 -11.41
N SER A 661 11.12 49.95 -10.20
CA SER A 661 10.80 51.07 -9.30
C SER A 661 11.96 52.06 -9.22
N HIS A 662 11.70 53.34 -9.45
CA HIS A 662 12.74 54.38 -9.45
C HIS A 662 13.17 54.86 -8.05
N LYS A 663 12.59 54.31 -6.97
CA LYS A 663 12.82 54.76 -5.59
C LYS A 663 13.59 53.71 -4.77
N LEU A 664 14.85 54.00 -4.48
CA LEU A 664 15.71 53.13 -3.66
C LEU A 664 15.14 52.89 -2.25
N ALA A 665 14.51 53.90 -1.65
CA ALA A 665 13.90 53.78 -0.31
C ALA A 665 12.84 52.66 -0.25
N LEU A 666 11.96 52.59 -1.26
CA LEU A 666 10.94 51.54 -1.36
C LEU A 666 11.61 50.18 -1.60
N THR A 667 12.55 50.10 -2.53
CA THR A 667 13.28 48.87 -2.88
C THR A 667 13.94 48.23 -1.66
N PHE A 668 14.70 49.01 -0.89
CA PHE A 668 15.34 48.51 0.34
C PHE A 668 14.31 48.14 1.40
N THR A 669 13.32 49.00 1.62
CA THR A 669 12.30 48.78 2.65
C THR A 669 11.54 47.48 2.43
N VAL A 670 11.01 47.27 1.22
CA VAL A 670 10.20 46.10 0.91
C VAL A 670 11.04 44.82 0.96
N SER A 671 12.26 44.85 0.41
CA SER A 671 13.10 43.65 0.33
C SER A 671 13.63 43.23 1.70
N THR A 672 14.09 44.19 2.52
CA THR A 672 14.53 43.89 3.90
C THR A 672 13.35 43.46 4.76
N SER A 673 12.17 44.05 4.57
CA SER A 673 10.97 43.61 5.30
C SER A 673 10.59 42.18 4.93
N LEU A 674 10.58 41.82 3.64
CA LEU A 674 10.30 40.45 3.21
C LEU A 674 11.30 39.45 3.81
N PHE A 675 12.60 39.80 3.84
CA PHE A 675 13.62 38.98 4.46
C PHE A 675 13.30 38.67 5.93
N VAL A 676 12.94 39.69 6.70
CA VAL A 676 12.57 39.54 8.12
C VAL A 676 11.28 38.74 8.27
N VAL A 677 10.26 39.01 7.45
CA VAL A 677 8.99 38.29 7.47
C VAL A 677 9.18 36.79 7.24
N ILE A 678 10.02 36.40 6.27
CA ILE A 678 10.32 34.99 5.99
C ILE A 678 10.94 34.30 7.21
N ILE A 679 11.88 34.95 7.90
CA ILE A 679 12.53 34.40 9.10
C ILE A 679 11.49 34.15 10.20
N PHE A 680 10.67 35.15 10.51
CA PHE A 680 9.65 35.01 11.55
C PHE A 680 8.59 33.97 11.19
N ALA A 681 8.06 34.01 9.96
CA ALA A 681 7.05 33.04 9.51
C ALA A 681 7.54 31.59 9.62
N SER A 682 8.79 31.33 9.24
CA SER A 682 9.42 30.01 9.32
C SER A 682 9.62 29.57 10.78
N LEU A 683 10.14 30.45 11.64
CA LEU A 683 10.31 30.14 13.07
C LEU A 683 8.98 29.86 13.77
N PHE A 684 7.93 30.63 13.46
CA PHE A 684 6.59 30.38 14.00
C PHE A 684 5.98 29.09 13.47
N GLY A 685 6.13 28.82 12.17
CA GLY A 685 5.71 27.56 11.56
C GLY A 685 6.35 26.35 12.23
N THR A 686 7.59 26.46 12.71
CA THR A 686 8.25 25.38 13.45
C THR A 686 7.92 25.34 14.95
N LEU A 687 7.86 26.50 15.62
CA LEU A 687 7.71 26.56 17.07
C LEU A 687 6.32 26.09 17.52
N ILE A 688 5.27 26.45 16.78
CA ILE A 688 3.89 26.27 17.22
C ILE A 688 3.49 24.78 17.25
N PRO A 689 3.73 23.96 16.20
CA PRO A 689 3.45 22.52 16.28
C PRO A 689 4.24 21.81 17.39
N LEU A 690 5.51 22.21 17.62
CA LEU A 690 6.32 21.66 18.71
C LEU A 690 5.75 21.99 20.09
N LEU A 691 5.15 23.18 20.25
CA LEU A 691 4.50 23.59 21.48
C LEU A 691 3.20 22.81 21.71
N LEU A 692 2.37 22.64 20.67
CA LEU A 692 1.14 21.84 20.74
C LEU A 692 1.44 20.39 21.14
N ASN A 693 2.40 19.75 20.48
CA ASN A 693 2.82 18.38 20.82
C ASN A 693 3.25 18.27 22.30
N LYS A 694 4.03 19.23 22.79
CA LYS A 694 4.47 19.26 24.19
C LYS A 694 3.29 19.41 25.17
N MET A 695 2.23 20.08 24.75
CA MET A 695 0.99 20.25 25.50
C MET A 695 0.00 19.08 25.32
N LYS A 696 0.37 18.03 24.56
CA LYS A 696 -0.49 16.90 24.18
C LYS A 696 -1.72 17.29 23.37
N PHE A 697 -1.62 18.37 22.61
CA PHE A 697 -2.56 18.69 21.54
C PHE A 697 -2.03 18.18 20.22
N ASP A 698 -2.94 17.81 19.35
CA ASP A 698 -2.64 17.41 17.97
C ASP A 698 -1.86 18.53 17.24
N PRO A 699 -0.63 18.26 16.78
CA PRO A 699 0.18 19.21 16.04
C PRO A 699 -0.40 19.61 14.67
N ALA A 700 -1.22 18.78 14.03
CA ALA A 700 -1.83 19.05 12.72
C ALA A 700 -2.75 20.28 12.77
N LEU A 701 -3.34 20.58 13.92
CA LEU A 701 -4.10 21.81 14.19
C LEU A 701 -3.29 23.09 13.95
N ALA A 702 -1.96 23.01 14.11
CA ALA A 702 -1.05 24.11 13.84
C ALA A 702 -0.56 24.12 12.38
N THR A 703 -1.40 23.69 11.43
CA THR A 703 -1.13 23.83 10.00
C THR A 703 -2.30 24.54 9.31
N GLY A 704 -2.20 24.79 8.01
CA GLY A 704 -3.31 25.34 7.23
C GLY A 704 -3.77 26.74 7.65
N PRO A 705 -5.10 26.98 7.76
CA PRO A 705 -5.68 28.31 8.01
C PRO A 705 -5.22 29.01 9.29
N PHE A 706 -4.90 28.25 10.34
CA PHE A 706 -4.45 28.82 11.61
C PHE A 706 -3.09 29.52 11.45
N ILE A 707 -2.13 28.82 10.84
CA ILE A 707 -0.78 29.36 10.61
C ILE A 707 -0.79 30.50 9.62
N THR A 708 -1.56 30.42 8.54
CA THR A 708 -1.62 31.52 7.54
C THR A 708 -2.18 32.78 8.17
N THR A 709 -3.28 32.67 8.91
CA THR A 709 -3.90 33.79 9.61
C THR A 709 -2.92 34.47 10.58
N MET A 710 -2.23 33.69 11.41
CA MET A 710 -1.27 34.21 12.37
C MET A 710 -0.08 34.88 11.66
N ASN A 711 0.42 34.28 10.58
CA ASN A 711 1.52 34.83 9.80
C ASN A 711 1.14 36.05 8.95
N ASP A 712 -0.10 36.19 8.51
CA ASP A 712 -0.58 37.40 7.86
C ASP A 712 -0.56 38.58 8.84
N ILE A 713 -1.05 38.38 10.06
CA ILE A 713 -1.05 39.39 11.13
C ILE A 713 0.37 39.80 11.46
N MET A 714 1.25 38.83 11.75
CA MET A 714 2.64 39.12 12.12
C MET A 714 3.45 39.66 10.96
N GLY A 715 3.27 39.11 9.75
CA GLY A 715 3.98 39.50 8.55
C GLY A 715 3.70 40.95 8.17
N LEU A 716 2.43 41.36 8.20
CA LEU A 716 2.05 42.75 7.95
C LEU A 716 2.47 43.69 9.07
N MET A 717 2.38 43.26 10.33
CA MET A 717 2.89 44.04 11.46
C MET A 717 4.40 44.30 11.32
N ILE A 718 5.19 43.27 10.97
CA ILE A 718 6.64 43.39 10.72
C ILE A 718 6.89 44.31 9.52
N TYR A 719 6.16 44.13 8.42
CA TYR A 719 6.32 44.93 7.20
C TYR A 719 6.12 46.43 7.45
N PHE A 720 5.06 46.81 8.16
CA PHE A 720 4.82 48.21 8.46
C PHE A 720 5.78 48.77 9.51
N LEU A 721 6.18 47.97 10.51
CA LEU A 721 7.18 48.38 11.49
C LEU A 721 8.54 48.65 10.83
N MET A 722 8.98 47.74 9.98
CA MET A 722 10.20 47.89 9.19
C MET A 722 10.09 49.06 8.21
N GLY A 723 8.92 49.25 7.60
CA GLY A 723 8.57 50.43 6.81
C GLY A 723 8.83 51.71 7.57
N ARG A 724 8.19 51.90 8.71
CA ARG A 724 8.36 53.10 9.54
C ARG A 724 9.82 53.35 9.92
N VAL A 725 10.55 52.31 10.34
CA VAL A 725 11.96 52.43 10.74
C VAL A 725 12.85 52.83 9.56
N LEU A 726 12.73 52.13 8.43
CA LEU A 726 13.61 52.34 7.28
C LEU A 726 13.27 53.63 6.53
N TYR A 727 12.00 54.01 6.41
CA TYR A 727 11.63 55.28 5.78
C TYR A 727 12.12 56.50 6.55
N THR A 728 12.24 56.42 7.89
CA THR A 728 12.86 57.49 8.70
C THR A 728 14.37 57.63 8.43
N ILE A 729 15.01 56.63 7.81
CA ILE A 729 16.44 56.63 7.47
C ILE A 729 16.67 57.16 6.05
N PHE A 730 15.71 56.98 5.13
CA PHE A 730 15.84 57.35 3.72
C PHE A 730 15.16 58.69 3.33
N VAL A 731 14.30 59.23 4.19
CA VAL A 731 13.67 60.57 4.10
C VAL A 731 14.20 61.42 5.23
#